data_AF-A0A948Q432-F1
#
_entry.id   AF-A0A948Q432-F1
#
_cell.length_a   1.000
_cell.length_b   1.000
_cell.length_c   1.000
_cell.angle_alpha   90.00
_cell.angle_beta   90.00
_cell.angle_gamma   90.00
#
_symmetry.space_group_name_H-M   'P 1'
#
loop_
_entity.id
_entity.type
_entity.pdbx_description
1 polymer ?
#
loop_
_entity_poly.entity_id
_entity_poly.type
_entity_poly.pdbx_seq_one_letter_code
_entity_poly.pdbx_strand_id
1 'polypeptide(L)'
;MAHFEHILLGPRPGSPAQEAAIIERSSGVTPEVAAEVLRTLTPWAVLHSRETSHPLVMAFPLSAELEALPGRLHAVVRLTWDPDIRYRCLLVQDGSYHRCARNPFLLLRSLPADLWDAAGRSPRQGEFWVEEGHPPVAPRPTAGEVDLVIEGIQRFLVAGELILPLVQPGSQSDRYLALMIAGLPDPVRKGLKFASLAPAGARGLTLAARQTKAGGVADWPRHLKGFSASMLPEEIQAYLEAVRIQMAAGDFVGLRRVSERQSFQPRNPGALADRNGHWTAEDSRVDDAIIPQAPLGAIFNGPQDSPRTPAPRAAGPAAAARQREPGFPRKGGRPDQGPLNRLRGRTSLHRRKLGKITMASGNRGFGAHLGKAVVSAAVLLGLGFVLVATSWIPLPPWGKPGGPEGNVPAGRRSLLEVVDVAGVYEQIVGETGPLNLGPSLESERGRTRALAILQERAAAPLASQIQRFLELAQDGIQQGRRPDREARRLEALAQQGNVLALELKRLELAWYSLAAGMGWADLGLMSDEAIKARSDSLATFEKRYQADAGRALGTAGLGNSLLKACAQAEGMADLVVMFQAGNWDRSWEERLELAAAKVSPTASTITRAYRNCAFALVRLKAAEREQATLEAAMGEAWDRGAWPGPAVAAILPSVRRQAGIFKAGEAPDLIAGTVELYSLLDDPAGAVVGAAADPGFWNRLISCRAVTFDPGAYAGVLGRIRFEALRPFLESGADPADWPAHLIGPDGPAEIREFHALLTRDPGPDGWRAAAAGLGDPYLVRWAQHLQVRSGEHARNEALEFDRSWVGLRGGIRRLESQAQTGEGWTAAWLDLWSRSQDILARFTFAFADDPVRQAQVTAAAGLAQAMARPLPFRLQAFRLEGVAAEAQGVPLVLELSIHPDGPTLTSGVFTVPVTADPAQVARVSQPLDWAFSLAPDQDLTCRLIGAGGQGEHFEIRWDSLIDGGGGGSLALTRESAAGTLRFDLDPEYRHALDLPDLGLIF
;
A
#
# COMPACT_ATOMS: atom_id res chain seq x y z
N MET A 1 14.93 -6.18 50.00
CA MET A 1 15.50 -7.16 49.06
C MET A 1 14.38 -8.04 48.54
N ALA A 2 14.27 -8.20 47.22
CA ALA A 2 13.24 -8.99 46.56
C ALA A 2 13.90 -10.08 45.70
N HIS A 3 13.34 -11.29 45.71
CA HIS A 3 13.86 -12.44 44.96
C HIS A 3 13.04 -12.66 43.68
N PHE A 4 13.70 -13.16 42.63
CA PHE A 4 13.05 -13.64 41.41
C PHE A 4 13.70 -14.92 40.88
N GLU A 5 12.91 -15.69 40.15
CA GLU A 5 13.37 -16.81 39.31
C GLU A 5 13.22 -16.45 37.83
N HIS A 6 13.88 -17.16 36.92
CA HIS A 6 13.80 -16.87 35.48
C HIS A 6 13.51 -18.10 34.62
N ILE A 7 12.93 -17.86 33.45
CA ILE A 7 12.74 -18.83 32.37
C ILE A 7 13.11 -18.14 31.05
N LEU A 8 13.99 -18.77 30.27
CA LEU A 8 14.32 -18.37 28.90
C LEU A 8 13.61 -19.29 27.92
N LEU A 9 12.92 -18.69 26.96
CA LEU A 9 12.20 -19.40 25.92
C LEU A 9 12.73 -18.95 24.56
N GLY A 10 12.98 -19.90 23.66
CA GLY A 10 13.40 -19.60 22.29
C GLY A 10 12.77 -20.53 21.26
N PRO A 11 13.27 -20.57 20.02
CA PRO A 11 12.66 -21.34 18.95
C PRO A 11 12.75 -22.84 19.24
N ARG A 12 11.65 -23.58 19.03
CA ARG A 12 11.67 -25.05 19.09
C ARG A 12 12.47 -25.61 17.90
N PRO A 13 13.53 -26.41 18.13
CA PRO A 13 14.31 -27.01 17.04
C PRO A 13 13.43 -27.90 16.16
N GLY A 14 13.48 -27.70 14.83
CA GLY A 14 12.79 -28.54 13.85
C GLY A 14 11.27 -28.29 13.68
N SER A 15 10.69 -27.27 14.32
CA SER A 15 9.29 -26.89 14.08
C SER A 15 9.19 -25.85 12.95
N PRO A 16 8.43 -26.12 11.87
CA PRO A 16 8.18 -25.15 10.80
C PRO A 16 7.23 -24.01 11.24
N ALA A 17 6.56 -24.17 12.38
CA ALA A 17 5.73 -23.16 13.01
C ALA A 17 6.50 -22.47 14.14
N GLN A 18 6.20 -21.19 14.37
CA GLN A 18 6.80 -20.30 15.36
C GLN A 18 6.60 -20.74 16.84
N GLU A 19 6.68 -22.01 17.20
CA GLU A 19 6.53 -22.48 18.58
C GLU A 19 7.75 -22.12 19.45
N ALA A 20 7.48 -21.67 20.68
CA ALA A 20 8.51 -21.44 21.69
C ALA A 20 8.80 -22.74 22.46
N ALA A 21 10.06 -22.94 22.85
CA ALA A 21 10.51 -24.00 23.74
C ALA A 21 11.34 -23.41 24.88
N ILE A 22 11.35 -24.06 26.04
CA ILE A 22 12.18 -23.65 27.17
C ILE A 22 13.62 -24.00 26.85
N ILE A 23 14.48 -22.99 26.84
CA ILE A 23 15.93 -23.12 26.65
C ILE A 23 16.61 -23.29 28.00
N GLU A 24 16.23 -22.44 28.95
CA GLU A 24 16.81 -22.39 30.28
C GLU A 24 15.73 -22.05 31.30
N ARG A 25 15.89 -22.57 32.52
CA ARG A 25 15.08 -22.19 33.68
C ARG A 25 15.96 -22.28 34.92
N SER A 26 15.69 -21.42 35.91
CA SER A 26 16.29 -21.58 37.23
C SER A 26 15.93 -22.94 37.84
N SER A 27 16.80 -23.47 38.70
CA SER A 27 16.58 -24.76 39.39
C SER A 27 15.36 -24.77 40.30
N GLY A 28 14.96 -23.59 40.81
CA GLY A 28 13.78 -23.43 41.65
C GLY A 28 12.45 -23.46 40.90
N VAL A 29 12.44 -23.36 39.56
CA VAL A 29 11.21 -23.36 38.76
C VAL A 29 10.74 -24.78 38.51
N THR A 30 9.54 -25.15 38.94
CA THR A 30 8.97 -26.49 38.68
C THR A 30 8.50 -26.67 37.23
N PRO A 31 8.40 -27.91 36.71
CA PRO A 31 7.87 -28.17 35.37
C PRO A 31 6.45 -27.62 35.16
N GLU A 32 5.62 -27.60 36.20
CA GLU A 32 4.23 -27.13 36.15
C GLU A 32 4.16 -25.62 35.90
N VAL A 33 4.98 -24.85 36.62
CA VAL A 33 5.10 -23.40 36.45
C VAL A 33 5.65 -23.06 35.06
N ALA A 34 6.67 -23.79 34.63
CA ALA A 34 7.26 -23.64 33.30
C ALA A 34 6.25 -23.94 32.18
N ALA A 35 5.44 -25.00 32.33
CA ALA A 35 4.39 -25.35 31.38
C ALA A 35 3.25 -24.31 31.36
N GLU A 36 2.88 -23.74 32.52
CA GLU A 36 1.87 -22.67 32.59
C GLU A 36 2.34 -21.40 31.87
N VAL A 37 3.60 -20.99 32.08
CA VAL A 37 4.20 -19.85 31.38
C VAL A 37 4.25 -20.10 29.88
N LEU A 38 4.74 -21.26 29.44
CA LEU A 38 4.82 -21.62 28.03
C LEU A 38 3.43 -21.60 27.38
N ARG A 39 2.45 -22.26 27.98
CA ARG A 39 1.06 -22.31 27.49
C ARG A 39 0.44 -20.92 27.37
N THR A 40 0.75 -20.01 28.30
CA THR A 40 0.23 -18.63 28.29
C THR A 40 0.86 -17.79 27.18
N LEU A 41 2.12 -18.08 26.81
CA LEU A 41 2.87 -17.36 25.78
C LEU A 41 2.70 -17.93 24.37
N THR A 42 2.32 -19.20 24.20
CA THR A 42 2.14 -19.83 22.88
C THR A 42 1.27 -19.00 21.91
N PRO A 43 0.14 -18.39 22.31
CA PRO A 43 -0.68 -17.58 21.40
C PRO A 43 0.02 -16.30 20.88
N TRP A 44 1.12 -15.88 21.51
CA TRP A 44 1.82 -14.63 21.24
C TRP A 44 3.03 -14.78 20.30
N ALA A 45 3.32 -15.98 19.82
CA ALA A 45 4.54 -16.29 19.07
C ALA A 45 4.61 -15.75 17.62
N VAL A 46 3.53 -15.13 17.14
CA VAL A 46 3.42 -14.53 15.80
C VAL A 46 4.11 -13.16 15.68
N LEU A 47 4.47 -12.54 16.81
CA LEU A 47 4.93 -11.15 16.87
C LEU A 47 6.40 -10.91 16.47
N HIS A 48 7.21 -11.97 16.29
CA HIS A 48 8.66 -11.88 16.05
C HIS A 48 9.08 -11.46 14.62
N SER A 49 8.20 -10.89 13.80
CA SER A 49 8.49 -10.54 12.39
C SER A 49 8.79 -9.05 12.13
N ARG A 50 8.74 -8.18 13.15
CA ARG A 50 8.98 -6.73 12.98
C ARG A 50 9.88 -6.18 14.08
N GLU A 51 11.13 -5.87 13.74
CA GLU A 51 12.03 -5.15 14.64
C GLU A 51 11.33 -3.90 15.19
N THR A 52 11.15 -3.87 16.51
CA THR A 52 10.76 -2.65 17.21
C THR A 52 11.98 -2.20 17.99
N SER A 53 12.25 -0.89 17.95
CA SER A 53 13.37 -0.28 18.67
C SER A 53 13.22 -0.31 20.20
N HIS A 54 12.12 -0.84 20.73
CA HIS A 54 11.77 -0.83 22.15
C HIS A 54 11.38 -2.21 22.67
N PRO A 55 11.67 -2.53 23.95
CA PRO A 55 11.40 -3.83 24.53
C PRO A 55 9.90 -4.02 24.76
N LEU A 56 9.33 -5.08 24.20
CA LEU A 56 7.93 -5.44 24.43
C LEU A 56 7.79 -6.22 25.73
N VAL A 57 6.82 -5.83 26.55
CA VAL A 57 6.61 -6.36 27.90
C VAL A 57 5.22 -6.95 28.06
N MET A 58 5.12 -8.09 28.75
CA MET A 58 3.88 -8.72 29.18
C MET A 58 3.97 -9.03 30.68
N ALA A 59 2.84 -9.04 31.38
CA ALA A 59 2.79 -9.46 32.77
C ALA A 59 1.47 -10.17 33.08
N PHE A 60 1.51 -11.28 33.81
CA PHE A 60 0.29 -11.99 34.20
C PHE A 60 0.50 -12.79 35.49
N PRO A 61 -0.54 -12.92 36.33
CA PRO A 61 -0.49 -13.80 37.49
C PRO A 61 -0.48 -15.27 37.05
N LEU A 62 0.25 -16.10 37.79
CA LEU A 62 0.27 -17.55 37.63
C LEU A 62 -0.68 -18.22 38.63
N SER A 63 -1.13 -19.41 38.26
CA SER A 63 -1.99 -20.26 39.09
C SER A 63 -1.15 -21.26 39.89
N ALA A 64 0.00 -21.66 39.36
CA ALA A 64 0.97 -22.51 40.05
C ALA A 64 1.80 -21.72 41.06
N GLU A 65 2.20 -22.41 42.13
CA GLU A 65 3.04 -21.88 43.21
C GLU A 65 4.46 -22.48 43.13
N LEU A 66 5.44 -21.78 43.70
CA LEU A 66 6.82 -22.27 43.83
C LEU A 66 7.18 -22.32 45.31
N GLU A 67 7.73 -23.45 45.77
CA GLU A 67 8.19 -23.59 47.16
C GLU A 67 9.27 -22.55 47.52
N ALA A 68 10.14 -22.21 46.56
CA ALA A 68 11.18 -21.21 46.72
C ALA A 68 10.66 -19.76 46.82
N LEU A 69 9.43 -19.50 46.38
CA LEU A 69 8.79 -18.18 46.38
C LEU A 69 7.35 -18.31 46.93
N PRO A 70 7.16 -18.40 48.25
CA PRO A 70 5.87 -18.73 48.84
C PRO A 70 4.78 -17.69 48.54
N GLY A 71 3.62 -18.15 48.07
CA GLY A 71 2.47 -17.32 47.74
C GLY A 71 2.27 -17.11 46.24
N ARG A 72 1.37 -16.18 45.89
CA ARG A 72 0.99 -15.94 44.48
C ARG A 72 2.16 -15.40 43.66
N LEU A 73 2.36 -15.96 42.48
CA LEU A 73 3.42 -15.58 41.55
C LEU A 73 2.88 -14.74 40.39
N HIS A 74 3.75 -13.88 39.86
CA HIS A 74 3.54 -13.16 38.61
C HIS A 74 4.69 -13.45 37.65
N ALA A 75 4.35 -13.74 36.41
CA ALA A 75 5.30 -13.78 35.31
C ALA A 75 5.36 -12.39 34.67
N VAL A 76 6.56 -11.81 34.58
CA VAL A 76 6.85 -10.59 33.82
C VAL A 76 7.79 -10.97 32.69
N VAL A 77 7.32 -10.81 31.47
CA VAL A 77 7.95 -11.35 30.27
C VAL A 77 8.40 -10.19 29.39
N ARG A 78 9.68 -10.19 29.00
CA ARG A 78 10.23 -9.30 28.00
C ARG A 78 10.49 -10.07 26.71
N LEU A 79 10.01 -9.54 25.59
CA LEU A 79 10.34 -10.04 24.25
C LEU A 79 11.75 -9.60 23.87
N THR A 80 12.51 -10.52 23.28
CA THR A 80 13.88 -10.27 22.79
C THR A 80 13.98 -10.54 21.30
N TRP A 81 14.84 -9.78 20.63
CA TRP A 81 15.18 -9.93 19.20
C TRP A 81 16.40 -10.84 18.98
N ASP A 82 16.80 -11.53 20.04
CA ASP A 82 17.85 -12.53 20.00
C ASP A 82 17.35 -13.73 19.18
N PRO A 83 18.09 -14.20 18.16
CA PRO A 83 17.67 -15.33 17.33
C PRO A 83 17.48 -16.61 18.15
N ASP A 84 18.22 -16.75 19.26
CA ASP A 84 18.18 -17.90 20.14
C ASP A 84 17.18 -17.70 21.28
N ILE A 85 16.93 -16.46 21.74
CA ILE A 85 16.00 -16.18 22.85
C ILE A 85 14.82 -15.33 22.36
N ARG A 86 13.60 -15.89 22.43
CA ARG A 86 12.36 -15.21 22.06
C ARG A 86 11.71 -14.46 23.22
N TYR A 87 11.76 -15.04 24.42
CA TYR A 87 11.18 -14.48 25.63
C TYR A 87 12.10 -14.66 26.82
N ARG A 88 12.29 -13.58 27.59
CA ARG A 88 12.88 -13.60 28.92
C ARG A 88 11.77 -13.42 29.95
N CYS A 89 11.44 -14.47 30.69
CA CYS A 89 10.39 -14.46 31.70
C CYS A 89 11.00 -14.41 33.10
N LEU A 90 10.53 -13.47 33.91
CA LEU A 90 10.86 -13.34 35.32
C LEU A 90 9.66 -13.73 36.16
N LEU A 91 9.89 -14.59 37.14
CA LEU A 91 8.90 -15.00 38.12
C LEU A 91 9.17 -14.24 39.41
N VAL A 92 8.19 -13.43 39.81
CA VAL A 92 8.27 -12.61 41.02
C VAL A 92 7.12 -12.93 41.94
N GLN A 93 7.41 -12.98 43.24
CA GLN A 93 6.39 -13.11 44.27
C GLN A 93 5.51 -11.84 44.34
N ASP A 94 4.21 -11.97 44.58
CA ASP A 94 3.27 -10.83 44.64
C ASP A 94 3.72 -9.74 45.63
N GLY A 95 4.30 -10.12 46.78
CA GLY A 95 4.84 -9.16 47.75
C GLY A 95 6.01 -8.33 47.21
N SER A 96 6.89 -8.94 46.42
CA SER A 96 8.00 -8.25 45.74
C SER A 96 7.48 -7.38 44.59
N TYR A 97 6.53 -7.89 43.80
CA TYR A 97 5.96 -7.15 42.69
C TYR A 97 5.10 -5.96 43.14
N HIS A 98 4.44 -6.08 44.30
CA HIS A 98 3.74 -4.98 44.96
C HIS A 98 4.67 -3.81 45.27
N ARG A 99 5.93 -4.06 45.67
CA ARG A 99 6.89 -2.96 45.92
C ARG A 99 7.13 -2.14 44.65
N CYS A 100 7.06 -2.77 43.48
CA CYS A 100 7.07 -2.11 42.17
C CYS A 100 5.69 -1.61 41.72
N ALA A 101 4.74 -1.39 42.64
CA ALA A 101 3.35 -1.02 42.36
C ALA A 101 2.64 -1.95 41.34
N ARG A 102 3.10 -3.22 41.23
CA ARG A 102 2.67 -4.19 40.20
C ARG A 102 2.77 -3.63 38.77
N ASN A 103 3.76 -2.77 38.55
CA ASN A 103 4.08 -2.17 37.27
C ASN A 103 5.29 -2.89 36.66
N PRO A 104 5.12 -3.55 35.49
CA PRO A 104 6.19 -4.34 34.91
C PRO A 104 7.35 -3.45 34.42
N PHE A 105 7.10 -2.24 33.94
CA PHE A 105 8.16 -1.31 33.52
C PHE A 105 9.01 -0.84 34.69
N LEU A 106 8.41 -0.63 35.86
CA LEU A 106 9.16 -0.26 37.07
C LEU A 106 10.01 -1.42 37.57
N LEU A 107 9.48 -2.65 37.48
CA LEU A 107 10.24 -3.87 37.80
C LEU A 107 11.46 -4.00 36.88
N LEU A 108 11.28 -3.89 35.56
CA LEU A 108 12.37 -4.01 34.58
C LEU A 108 13.48 -2.98 34.81
N ARG A 109 13.13 -1.76 35.21
CA ARG A 109 14.09 -0.68 35.54
C ARG A 109 14.83 -0.89 36.85
N SER A 110 14.24 -1.63 37.78
CA SER A 110 14.84 -1.94 39.10
C SER A 110 15.80 -3.12 39.04
N LEU A 111 15.88 -3.81 37.90
CA LEU A 111 16.82 -4.90 37.68
C LEU A 111 18.11 -4.37 37.07
N PRO A 112 19.26 -4.98 37.41
CA PRO A 112 20.54 -4.57 36.85
C PRO A 112 20.58 -4.80 35.33
N ALA A 113 21.29 -3.91 34.62
CA ALA A 113 21.23 -3.82 33.16
C ALA A 113 21.83 -5.04 32.45
N ASP A 114 22.76 -5.74 33.09
CA ASP A 114 23.42 -6.97 32.64
C ASP A 114 22.44 -8.15 32.52
N LEU A 115 21.36 -8.16 33.31
CA LEU A 115 20.29 -9.15 33.24
C LEU A 115 19.54 -9.10 31.89
N TRP A 116 19.65 -7.97 31.21
CA TRP A 116 18.99 -7.69 29.94
C TRP A 116 19.91 -7.75 28.73
N ASP A 117 21.21 -7.93 28.93
CA ASP A 117 22.18 -8.00 27.84
C ASP A 117 22.09 -9.35 27.12
N ALA A 118 22.29 -9.32 25.79
CA ALA A 118 22.20 -10.49 24.92
C ALA A 118 23.31 -11.51 25.21
N ALA A 119 24.48 -11.03 25.65
CA ALA A 119 25.65 -11.86 25.96
C ALA A 119 25.72 -12.33 27.44
N GLY A 120 24.83 -11.84 28.31
CA GLY A 120 24.87 -12.12 29.75
C GLY A 120 24.32 -13.51 30.07
N ARG A 121 25.09 -14.33 30.80
CA ARG A 121 24.57 -15.56 31.42
C ARG A 121 23.48 -15.17 32.41
N SER A 122 22.27 -15.68 32.25
CA SER A 122 21.18 -15.43 33.20
C SER A 122 21.62 -15.83 34.61
N PRO A 123 21.53 -14.95 35.62
CA PRO A 123 21.79 -15.35 36.99
C PRO A 123 20.76 -16.41 37.41
N ARG A 124 21.26 -17.56 37.87
CA ARG A 124 20.46 -18.75 38.25
C ARG A 124 19.39 -18.47 39.32
N GLN A 125 19.55 -17.38 40.05
CA GLN A 125 18.61 -16.75 40.98
C GLN A 125 19.15 -15.35 41.25
N GLY A 126 18.29 -14.35 41.43
CA GLY A 126 18.75 -12.97 41.63
C GLY A 126 17.95 -12.21 42.67
N GLU A 127 18.62 -11.22 43.26
CA GLU A 127 18.04 -10.28 44.21
C GLU A 127 18.02 -8.89 43.58
N PHE A 128 16.96 -8.14 43.85
CA PHE A 128 16.87 -6.74 43.45
C PHE A 128 16.38 -5.86 44.59
N TRP A 129 16.76 -4.60 44.49
CA TRP A 129 16.37 -3.55 45.42
C TRP A 129 15.32 -2.68 44.74
N VAL A 130 14.16 -2.58 45.38
CA VAL A 130 13.15 -1.60 44.99
C VAL A 130 13.32 -0.42 45.92
N GLU A 131 13.76 0.71 45.38
CA GLU A 131 13.79 1.96 46.14
C GLU A 131 12.34 2.40 46.43
N GLU A 132 11.94 2.37 47.70
CA GLU A 132 10.62 2.82 48.12
C GLU A 132 10.48 4.33 47.86
N GLY A 133 9.44 4.72 47.11
CA GLY A 133 9.13 6.12 46.82
C GLY A 133 9.62 6.64 45.47
N HIS A 134 10.28 5.82 44.64
CA HIS A 134 10.59 6.22 43.28
C HIS A 134 9.32 6.43 42.44
N PRO A 135 9.25 7.50 41.63
CA PRO A 135 8.09 7.74 40.78
C PRO A 135 7.97 6.63 39.73
N PRO A 136 6.75 6.17 39.39
CA PRO A 136 6.52 5.12 38.40
C PRO A 136 7.15 5.46 37.04
N VAL A 137 7.27 6.75 36.72
CA VAL A 137 7.98 7.27 35.55
C VAL A 137 8.71 8.58 35.90
N ALA A 138 9.83 8.86 35.23
CA ALA A 138 10.54 10.14 35.29
C ALA A 138 10.76 10.65 33.85
N PRO A 139 10.60 11.96 33.52
CA PRO A 139 10.25 13.10 34.40
C PRO A 139 8.78 13.08 34.89
N ARG A 140 8.34 14.10 35.66
CA ARG A 140 6.92 14.19 36.11
C ARG A 140 5.94 14.28 34.93
N PRO A 141 4.67 13.84 35.08
CA PRO A 141 3.70 13.86 33.99
C PRO A 141 3.36 15.30 33.62
N THR A 142 3.23 15.59 32.32
CA THR A 142 2.69 16.87 31.83
C THR A 142 1.17 16.89 31.93
N ALA A 143 0.54 18.07 31.89
CA ALA A 143 -0.93 18.20 31.95
C ALA A 143 -1.64 17.36 30.85
N GLY A 144 -1.12 17.40 29.62
CA GLY A 144 -1.64 16.57 28.52
C GLY A 144 -1.44 15.07 28.75
N GLU A 145 -0.37 14.68 29.45
CA GLU A 145 -0.18 13.27 29.84
C GLU A 145 -1.20 12.81 30.88
N VAL A 146 -1.56 13.69 31.83
CA VAL A 146 -2.56 13.40 32.86
C VAL A 146 -3.92 13.15 32.22
N ASP A 147 -4.38 14.01 31.31
CA ASP A 147 -5.70 13.85 30.68
C ASP A 147 -5.82 12.54 29.89
N LEU A 148 -4.78 12.16 29.15
CA LEU A 148 -4.73 10.89 28.41
C LEU A 148 -4.75 9.68 29.35
N VAL A 149 -4.06 9.75 30.49
CA VAL A 149 -4.07 8.67 31.50
C VAL A 149 -5.44 8.56 32.15
N ILE A 150 -6.11 9.67 32.46
CA ILE A 150 -7.47 9.69 33.01
C ILE A 150 -8.46 9.07 32.01
N GLU A 151 -8.38 9.44 30.74
CA GLU A 151 -9.23 8.86 29.70
C GLU A 151 -9.01 7.34 29.57
N GLY A 152 -7.74 6.90 29.60
CA GLY A 152 -7.39 5.48 29.54
C GLY A 152 -7.91 4.67 30.73
N ILE A 153 -7.77 5.19 31.96
CA ILE A 153 -8.29 4.57 33.19
C ILE A 153 -9.82 4.56 33.15
N GLN A 154 -10.46 5.65 32.73
CA GLN A 154 -11.91 5.73 32.56
C GLN A 154 -12.43 4.65 31.61
N ARG A 155 -11.83 4.51 30.44
CA ARG A 155 -12.21 3.47 29.46
C ARG A 155 -12.05 2.08 30.05
N PHE A 156 -10.97 1.83 30.79
CA PHE A 156 -10.75 0.54 31.44
C PHE A 156 -11.77 0.25 32.54
N LEU A 157 -12.08 1.21 33.41
CA LEU A 157 -13.05 1.02 34.50
C LEU A 157 -14.48 0.84 33.98
N VAL A 158 -14.82 1.40 32.82
CA VAL A 158 -16.14 1.26 32.18
C VAL A 158 -16.26 0.01 31.34
N ALA A 159 -15.27 -0.25 30.49
CA ALA A 159 -15.35 -1.25 29.43
C ALA A 159 -14.53 -2.52 29.73
N GLY A 160 -13.68 -2.52 30.77
CA GLY A 160 -12.76 -3.62 31.07
C GLY A 160 -11.57 -3.73 30.11
N GLU A 161 -11.39 -2.73 29.23
CA GLU A 161 -10.39 -2.73 28.17
C GLU A 161 -9.47 -1.50 28.28
N LEU A 162 -8.15 -1.74 28.28
CA LEU A 162 -7.14 -0.68 28.34
C LEU A 162 -6.62 -0.46 26.92
N ILE A 163 -7.14 0.56 26.22
CA ILE A 163 -6.73 0.89 24.85
C ILE A 163 -6.02 2.24 24.87
N LEU A 164 -4.78 2.28 24.39
CA LEU A 164 -4.03 3.53 24.23
C LEU A 164 -4.24 4.12 22.83
N PRO A 165 -4.44 5.45 22.71
CA PRO A 165 -4.53 6.14 21.42
C PRO A 165 -3.13 6.44 20.84
N LEU A 166 -2.20 5.47 20.88
CA LEU A 166 -0.84 5.64 20.35
C LEU A 166 -0.59 4.68 19.18
N VAL A 167 -0.03 5.22 18.10
CA VAL A 167 0.10 4.55 16.80
C VAL A 167 1.27 3.55 16.77
N GLN A 168 2.28 3.70 17.64
CA GLN A 168 3.48 2.86 17.67
C GLN A 168 4.05 2.67 19.09
N PRO A 169 4.72 1.53 19.38
CA PRO A 169 5.46 1.32 20.62
C PRO A 169 6.67 2.25 20.70
N GLY A 170 6.82 2.96 21.82
CA GLY A 170 7.91 3.90 22.08
C GLY A 170 8.05 4.26 23.57
N SER A 171 9.10 5.01 23.92
CA SER A 171 9.33 5.45 25.31
C SER A 171 8.15 6.23 25.90
N GLN A 172 7.45 7.01 25.07
CA GLN A 172 6.22 7.69 25.46
C GLN A 172 5.09 6.70 25.77
N SER A 173 4.87 5.66 24.94
CA SER A 173 3.81 4.67 25.20
C SER A 173 4.05 3.88 26.47
N ASP A 174 5.29 3.47 26.73
CA ASP A 174 5.66 2.74 27.95
C ASP A 174 5.43 3.61 29.18
N ARG A 175 5.75 4.90 29.07
CA ARG A 175 5.49 5.91 30.09
C ARG A 175 3.98 6.08 30.35
N TYR A 176 3.16 6.17 29.32
CA TYR A 176 1.70 6.23 29.46
C TYR A 176 1.13 4.97 30.12
N LEU A 177 1.56 3.77 29.67
CA LEU A 177 1.13 2.50 30.25
C LEU A 177 1.54 2.38 31.72
N ALA A 178 2.77 2.77 32.04
CA ALA A 178 3.27 2.77 33.41
C ALA A 178 2.45 3.70 34.33
N LEU A 179 2.06 4.87 33.84
CA LEU A 179 1.20 5.81 34.56
C LEU A 179 -0.23 5.28 34.73
N MET A 180 -0.80 4.68 33.68
CA MET A 180 -2.14 4.08 33.73
C MET A 180 -2.20 2.93 34.72
N ILE A 181 -1.23 2.01 34.69
CA ILE A 181 -1.15 0.89 35.66
C ILE A 181 -1.01 1.44 37.08
N ALA A 182 -0.16 2.45 37.29
CA ALA A 182 -0.01 3.07 38.61
C ALA A 182 -1.30 3.70 39.13
N GLY A 183 -2.13 4.24 38.23
CA GLY A 183 -3.44 4.82 38.54
C GLY A 183 -4.61 3.83 38.58
N LEU A 184 -4.40 2.51 38.48
CA LEU A 184 -5.45 1.51 38.68
C LEU A 184 -5.61 1.13 40.17
N PRO A 185 -6.83 0.75 40.62
CA PRO A 185 -7.05 0.26 41.99
C PRO A 185 -6.22 -0.99 42.29
N ASP A 186 -5.74 -1.13 43.53
CA ASP A 186 -4.83 -2.24 43.88
C ASP A 186 -5.41 -3.65 43.64
N PRO A 187 -6.69 -3.93 43.99
CA PRO A 187 -7.29 -5.23 43.71
C PRO A 187 -7.33 -5.59 42.22
N VAL A 188 -7.45 -4.57 41.35
CA VAL A 188 -7.45 -4.71 39.89
C VAL A 188 -6.04 -5.02 39.39
N ARG A 189 -5.03 -4.28 39.87
CA ARG A 189 -3.62 -4.52 39.52
C ARG A 189 -3.19 -5.95 39.87
N LYS A 190 -3.63 -6.47 41.02
CA LYS A 190 -3.32 -7.84 41.47
C LYS A 190 -3.79 -8.92 40.50
N GLY A 191 -4.89 -8.69 39.79
CA GLY A 191 -5.47 -9.61 38.81
C GLY A 191 -5.20 -9.26 37.34
N LEU A 192 -4.41 -8.22 37.07
CA LEU A 192 -4.23 -7.67 35.73
C LEU A 192 -3.40 -8.64 34.87
N LYS A 193 -3.91 -8.94 33.67
CA LYS A 193 -3.14 -9.54 32.58
C LYS A 193 -2.80 -8.42 31.60
N PHE A 194 -1.52 -8.24 31.36
CA PHE A 194 -0.96 -7.09 30.67
C PHE A 194 -0.11 -7.53 29.50
N ALA A 195 -0.27 -6.84 28.38
CA ALA A 195 0.66 -6.84 27.28
C ALA A 195 0.84 -5.39 26.83
N SER A 196 2.07 -4.99 26.55
CA SER A 196 2.34 -3.66 25.98
C SER A 196 1.77 -3.53 24.58
N LEU A 197 1.65 -4.64 23.82
CA LEU A 197 1.06 -4.70 22.49
C LEU A 197 0.04 -5.84 22.37
N ALA A 198 -0.87 -5.71 21.42
CA ALA A 198 -1.78 -6.73 20.91
C ALA A 198 -1.71 -6.78 19.37
N PRO A 199 -1.88 -7.97 18.76
CA PRO A 199 -1.94 -8.10 17.32
C PRO A 199 -3.25 -7.51 16.77
N ALA A 200 -3.15 -6.57 15.81
CA ALA A 200 -4.27 -5.93 15.14
C ALA A 200 -4.34 -6.40 13.67
N GLY A 201 -4.94 -7.56 13.44
CA GLY A 201 -5.17 -8.11 12.09
C GLY A 201 -3.89 -8.32 11.27
N ALA A 202 -4.06 -8.58 9.97
CA ALA A 202 -2.98 -9.07 9.10
C ALA A 202 -1.80 -8.08 8.89
N ARG A 203 -1.86 -6.82 9.36
CA ARG A 203 -0.79 -5.82 9.16
C ARG A 203 -0.56 -4.81 10.30
N GLY A 204 -1.28 -4.87 11.43
CA GLY A 204 -1.18 -3.88 12.51
C GLY A 204 -0.76 -4.47 13.86
N LEU A 205 -0.07 -3.67 14.67
CA LEU A 205 0.12 -3.88 16.11
C LEU A 205 -0.56 -2.70 16.82
N THR A 206 -1.35 -2.93 17.86
CA THR A 206 -1.96 -1.87 18.69
C THR A 206 -1.56 -2.07 20.15
N LEU A 207 -1.34 -0.99 20.91
CA LEU A 207 -1.02 -1.09 22.34
C LEU A 207 -2.32 -1.42 23.13
N ALA A 208 -2.38 -2.56 23.83
CA ALA A 208 -3.57 -2.95 24.58
C ALA A 208 -3.28 -3.84 25.80
N ALA A 209 -3.88 -3.52 26.96
CA ALA A 209 -3.98 -4.45 28.09
C ALA A 209 -5.42 -4.97 28.25
N ARG A 210 -5.58 -6.27 28.50
CA ARG A 210 -6.88 -6.97 28.48
C ARG A 210 -7.14 -7.65 29.83
N GLN A 211 -8.27 -7.37 30.48
CA GLN A 211 -8.78 -8.24 31.55
C GLN A 211 -9.84 -9.18 30.96
N THR A 212 -9.58 -10.49 30.88
CA THR A 212 -10.56 -11.45 30.34
C THR A 212 -11.12 -12.40 31.38
N LYS A 213 -12.42 -12.71 31.29
CA LYS A 213 -13.00 -13.94 31.85
C LYS A 213 -13.27 -15.07 30.83
N ALA A 214 -13.48 -14.80 29.55
CA ALA A 214 -13.44 -15.78 28.44
C ALA A 214 -13.76 -15.04 27.13
N GLY A 215 -13.07 -15.34 26.03
CA GLY A 215 -13.40 -14.80 24.69
C GLY A 215 -12.19 -14.74 23.77
N GLY A 216 -12.21 -15.52 22.69
CA GLY A 216 -11.15 -15.55 21.67
C GLY A 216 -11.14 -14.32 20.76
N VAL A 217 -10.12 -14.24 19.89
CA VAL A 217 -9.86 -13.14 18.95
C VAL A 217 -10.96 -12.96 17.89
N ALA A 218 -11.84 -13.96 17.70
CA ALA A 218 -12.85 -13.98 16.65
C ALA A 218 -14.09 -13.08 16.89
N ASP A 219 -14.32 -12.59 18.12
CA ASP A 219 -15.54 -11.84 18.46
C ASP A 219 -15.38 -10.30 18.42
N TRP A 220 -14.15 -9.82 18.16
CA TRP A 220 -13.79 -8.40 18.24
C TRP A 220 -14.58 -7.47 17.28
N PRO A 221 -14.90 -7.86 16.02
CA PRO A 221 -15.61 -6.98 15.09
C PRO A 221 -17.08 -6.71 15.46
N ARG A 222 -17.70 -7.59 16.27
CA ARG A 222 -19.08 -7.41 16.74
C ARG A 222 -19.18 -6.48 17.96
N HIS A 223 -18.14 -6.42 18.78
CA HIS A 223 -18.11 -5.54 19.96
C HIS A 223 -17.72 -4.09 19.65
N LEU A 224 -17.01 -3.83 18.54
CA LEU A 224 -16.65 -2.47 18.11
C LEU A 224 -17.84 -1.63 17.58
N LYS A 225 -19.05 -2.20 17.48
CA LYS A 225 -20.23 -1.52 16.92
C LYS A 225 -21.32 -1.14 17.92
N GLY A 226 -21.09 -1.31 19.22
CA GLY A 226 -22.04 -0.83 20.23
C GLY A 226 -21.32 -0.31 21.46
N PHE A 227 -21.38 1.00 21.70
CA PHE A 227 -21.80 1.64 22.96
C PHE A 227 -21.21 3.05 23.07
N SER A 228 -22.09 4.03 23.26
CA SER A 228 -21.75 5.37 23.74
C SER A 228 -21.64 5.33 25.27
N ALA A 229 -20.50 5.76 25.80
CA ALA A 229 -20.30 5.96 27.23
C ALA A 229 -21.22 7.08 27.72
N SER A 230 -22.36 6.73 28.33
CA SER A 230 -23.19 7.69 29.04
C SER A 230 -23.28 7.29 30.52
N MET A 231 -22.70 8.18 31.33
CA MET A 231 -22.63 8.22 32.80
C MET A 231 -21.72 7.18 33.48
N LEU A 232 -20.52 7.64 33.84
CA LEU A 232 -19.74 7.07 34.93
C LEU A 232 -20.47 7.26 36.26
N PRO A 233 -20.58 6.24 37.13
CA PRO A 233 -20.99 6.41 38.52
C PRO A 233 -20.17 7.50 39.22
N GLU A 234 -20.80 8.25 40.12
CA GLU A 234 -20.20 9.36 40.86
C GLU A 234 -18.93 8.93 41.62
N GLU A 235 -18.88 7.68 42.08
CA GLU A 235 -17.72 7.12 42.76
C GLU A 235 -16.52 6.94 41.83
N ILE A 236 -16.76 6.58 40.55
CA ILE A 236 -15.68 6.48 39.55
C ILE A 236 -15.22 7.88 39.14
N GLN A 237 -16.13 8.85 39.06
CA GLN A 237 -15.75 10.24 38.79
C GLN A 237 -14.90 10.82 39.93
N ALA A 238 -15.30 10.58 41.19
CA ALA A 238 -14.53 10.99 42.36
C ALA A 238 -13.15 10.32 42.42
N TYR A 239 -13.05 9.04 42.02
CA TYR A 239 -11.77 8.34 41.89
C TYR A 239 -10.88 8.97 40.82
N LEU A 240 -11.41 9.17 39.62
CA LEU A 240 -10.66 9.75 38.50
C LEU A 240 -10.20 11.17 38.81
N GLU A 241 -11.01 11.95 39.53
CA GLU A 241 -10.63 13.29 39.99
C GLU A 241 -9.53 13.23 41.05
N ALA A 242 -9.61 12.29 42.00
CA ALA A 242 -8.52 12.07 42.96
C ALA A 242 -7.22 11.64 42.27
N VAL A 243 -7.28 10.74 41.28
CA VAL A 243 -6.13 10.34 40.45
C VAL A 243 -5.56 11.54 39.70
N ARG A 244 -6.41 12.37 39.08
CA ARG A 244 -6.02 13.59 38.35
C ARG A 244 -5.27 14.56 39.26
N ILE A 245 -5.80 14.83 40.45
CA ILE A 245 -5.18 15.73 41.44
C ILE A 245 -3.78 15.22 41.83
N GLN A 246 -3.64 13.93 42.16
CA GLN A 246 -2.36 13.37 42.59
C GLN A 246 -1.34 13.32 41.43
N MET A 247 -1.78 13.00 40.21
CA MET A 247 -0.91 12.98 39.03
C MET A 247 -0.46 14.38 38.61
N ALA A 248 -1.35 15.37 38.62
CA ALA A 248 -1.01 16.77 38.30
C ALA A 248 -0.03 17.37 39.32
N ALA A 249 -0.14 16.99 40.59
CA ALA A 249 0.82 17.35 41.63
C ALA A 249 2.17 16.60 41.52
N GLY A 250 2.23 15.52 40.72
CA GLY A 250 3.34 14.58 40.73
C GLY A 250 3.50 13.83 42.06
N ASP A 251 2.45 13.76 42.89
CA ASP A 251 2.42 13.02 44.15
C ASP A 251 2.06 11.54 43.90
N PHE A 252 3.07 10.77 43.49
CA PHE A 252 2.91 9.34 43.20
C PHE A 252 2.68 8.48 44.45
N VAL A 253 3.08 8.97 45.63
CA VAL A 253 2.78 8.33 46.91
C VAL A 253 1.30 8.56 47.26
N GLY A 254 0.79 9.75 46.97
CA GLY A 254 -0.64 10.08 46.98
C GLY A 254 -1.45 9.19 46.04
N LEU A 255 -0.98 8.98 44.81
CA LEU A 255 -1.61 8.10 43.84
C LEU A 255 -1.77 6.66 44.36
N ARG A 256 -0.71 6.12 44.99
CA ARG A 256 -0.76 4.80 45.64
C ARG A 256 -1.82 4.76 46.76
N ARG A 257 -1.86 5.78 47.63
CA ARG A 257 -2.87 5.89 48.71
C ARG A 257 -4.30 5.97 48.16
N VAL A 258 -4.52 6.68 47.06
CA VAL A 258 -5.82 6.74 46.38
C VAL A 258 -6.20 5.37 45.81
N SER A 259 -5.25 4.64 45.19
CA SER A 259 -5.48 3.29 44.65
C SER A 259 -5.75 2.21 45.70
N GLU A 260 -5.20 2.36 46.90
CA GLU A 260 -5.34 1.41 48.02
C GLU A 260 -6.67 1.61 48.77
N ARG A 261 -7.20 2.84 48.81
CA ARG A 261 -8.40 3.20 49.57
C ARG A 261 -9.73 2.85 48.89
N GLN A 262 -9.75 2.64 47.58
CA GLN A 262 -10.98 2.36 46.84
C GLN A 262 -10.94 0.99 46.16
N SER A 263 -11.79 0.08 46.62
CA SER A 263 -11.96 -1.24 46.02
C SER A 263 -13.03 -1.19 44.94
N PHE A 264 -12.64 -0.93 43.69
CA PHE A 264 -13.54 -1.12 42.55
C PHE A 264 -13.38 -2.53 41.97
N GLN A 265 -14.49 -3.27 41.87
CA GLN A 265 -14.55 -4.47 41.06
C GLN A 265 -15.09 -4.09 39.67
N PRO A 266 -14.35 -4.33 38.57
CA PRO A 266 -14.87 -4.13 37.23
C PRO A 266 -16.10 -5.01 37.04
N ARG A 267 -17.24 -4.41 36.69
CA ARG A 267 -18.49 -5.14 36.49
C ARG A 267 -18.32 -6.15 35.36
N ASN A 268 -18.72 -7.40 35.61
CA ASN A 268 -18.83 -8.43 34.58
C ASN A 268 -19.85 -7.95 33.52
N PRO A 269 -19.49 -7.86 32.22
CA PRO A 269 -20.42 -7.40 31.18
C PRO A 269 -21.65 -8.30 31.00
N GLY A 270 -21.65 -9.52 31.56
CA GLY A 270 -22.78 -10.44 31.53
C GLY A 270 -23.85 -10.26 32.62
N ALA A 271 -23.69 -9.34 33.57
CA ALA A 271 -24.60 -9.21 34.73
C ALA A 271 -25.71 -8.15 34.56
N LEU A 272 -25.99 -7.72 33.33
CA LEU A 272 -27.05 -6.74 33.01
C LEU A 272 -28.29 -7.39 32.36
N ALA A 273 -28.45 -8.70 32.53
CA ALA A 273 -29.67 -9.42 32.18
C ALA A 273 -30.42 -9.86 33.44
N ASP A 274 -30.71 -8.94 34.36
CA ASP A 274 -31.84 -9.13 35.27
C ASP A 274 -32.28 -7.82 35.95
N ARG A 275 -33.20 -7.12 35.29
CA ARG A 275 -34.24 -6.32 35.94
C ARG A 275 -35.35 -6.09 34.90
N ASN A 276 -36.34 -6.99 34.98
CA ASN A 276 -37.68 -6.95 34.37
C ASN A 276 -37.84 -7.81 33.10
N GLY A 277 -38.31 -9.05 33.29
CA GLY A 277 -39.10 -9.76 32.27
C GLY A 277 -38.81 -11.26 32.16
N HIS A 278 -39.64 -12.06 32.82
CA HIS A 278 -39.77 -13.51 32.71
C HIS A 278 -39.48 -14.10 31.32
N TRP A 279 -38.70 -15.19 31.27
CA TRP A 279 -39.09 -16.44 30.59
C TRP A 279 -38.52 -17.63 31.38
N THR A 280 -39.37 -18.63 31.54
CA THR A 280 -39.24 -19.77 32.45
C THR A 280 -38.16 -20.75 32.01
N ALA A 281 -37.42 -21.26 33.01
CA ALA A 281 -36.60 -22.45 32.90
C ALA A 281 -37.49 -23.68 32.88
N GLU A 282 -37.48 -24.44 31.79
CA GLU A 282 -37.87 -25.85 31.78
C GLU A 282 -37.10 -26.58 30.67
N ASP A 283 -36.59 -27.75 31.05
CA ASP A 283 -35.81 -28.74 30.29
C ASP A 283 -34.28 -28.62 30.13
N SER A 284 -33.60 -29.02 31.23
CA SER A 284 -32.82 -30.28 31.31
C SER A 284 -31.73 -30.54 30.25
N ARG A 285 -30.44 -30.38 30.59
CA ARG A 285 -29.50 -31.41 31.11
C ARG A 285 -29.15 -32.57 30.14
N VAL A 286 -27.83 -32.79 30.00
CA VAL A 286 -27.07 -34.07 29.99
C VAL A 286 -26.04 -34.21 28.84
N ASP A 287 -24.77 -34.17 29.27
CA ASP A 287 -23.54 -34.92 28.96
C ASP A 287 -22.80 -34.95 27.60
N ASP A 288 -21.54 -34.48 27.70
CA ASP A 288 -20.24 -35.05 27.30
C ASP A 288 -19.98 -35.75 25.94
N ALA A 289 -18.88 -35.24 25.35
CA ALA A 289 -17.85 -35.92 24.56
C ALA A 289 -18.15 -36.40 23.12
N ILE A 290 -17.43 -35.81 22.16
CA ILE A 290 -16.38 -36.46 21.32
C ILE A 290 -16.03 -35.53 20.13
N ILE A 291 -14.73 -35.28 19.94
CA ILE A 291 -14.13 -34.68 18.73
C ILE A 291 -13.98 -35.76 17.65
N PRO A 292 -14.28 -35.47 16.37
CA PRO A 292 -13.24 -35.55 15.32
C PRO A 292 -13.28 -34.36 14.32
N GLN A 293 -12.20 -33.59 14.21
CA GLN A 293 -11.29 -33.45 13.05
C GLN A 293 -11.96 -33.30 11.66
N ALA A 294 -12.06 -32.08 11.09
CA ALA A 294 -11.12 -31.42 10.12
C ALA A 294 -11.56 -31.62 8.64
N PRO A 295 -11.03 -30.94 7.58
CA PRO A 295 -10.10 -29.78 7.47
C PRO A 295 -10.39 -28.72 6.35
N LEU A 296 -9.69 -27.57 6.49
CA LEU A 296 -8.96 -26.69 5.53
C LEU A 296 -9.22 -26.68 4.01
N GLY A 297 -9.20 -25.45 3.46
CA GLY A 297 -8.62 -25.08 2.15
C GLY A 297 -8.53 -23.54 2.04
N ALA A 298 -7.48 -22.88 1.56
CA ALA A 298 -6.18 -23.28 1.02
C ALA A 298 -5.25 -22.04 0.99
N ILE A 299 -3.92 -22.24 1.12
CA ILE A 299 -2.89 -21.32 0.60
C ILE A 299 -1.85 -22.17 -0.15
N PHE A 300 -1.37 -21.62 -1.28
CA PHE A 300 -0.13 -21.90 -2.04
C PHE A 300 -0.12 -22.90 -3.23
N ASN A 301 0.09 -22.31 -4.42
CA ASN A 301 0.86 -22.67 -5.64
C ASN A 301 1.12 -24.13 -6.07
N GLY A 302 0.92 -24.37 -7.38
CA GLY A 302 1.87 -25.11 -8.23
C GLY A 302 1.34 -26.39 -8.92
N PRO A 303 1.75 -26.70 -10.17
CA PRO A 303 1.02 -27.56 -11.12
C PRO A 303 1.50 -29.02 -11.18
N GLN A 304 0.62 -29.96 -11.58
CA GLN A 304 0.77 -30.93 -12.70
C GLN A 304 -0.23 -32.10 -12.61
N ASP A 305 -0.43 -32.71 -13.78
CA ASP A 305 -1.48 -33.61 -14.23
C ASP A 305 -1.66 -34.97 -13.50
N SER A 306 -2.88 -35.47 -13.69
CA SER A 306 -3.53 -36.77 -13.40
C SER A 306 -2.70 -38.02 -13.84
N PRO A 307 -3.05 -39.31 -13.52
CA PRO A 307 -4.44 -39.81 -13.48
C PRO A 307 -4.81 -41.12 -12.72
N ARG A 308 -6.11 -41.47 -12.86
CA ARG A 308 -6.79 -42.80 -12.88
C ARG A 308 -7.42 -43.39 -11.58
N THR A 309 -8.76 -43.29 -11.52
CA THR A 309 -9.86 -44.32 -11.43
C THR A 309 -9.65 -45.66 -10.69
N PRO A 310 -10.71 -46.46 -10.33
CA PRO A 310 -12.19 -46.25 -10.39
C PRO A 310 -13.07 -46.79 -9.22
N ALA A 311 -14.28 -46.19 -9.06
CA ALA A 311 -15.67 -46.74 -8.91
C ALA A 311 -16.01 -47.89 -7.88
N PRO A 312 -17.30 -48.34 -7.71
CA PRO A 312 -18.64 -47.80 -8.03
C PRO A 312 -19.74 -48.01 -6.92
N ARG A 313 -21.00 -47.67 -7.29
CA ARG A 313 -22.34 -48.12 -6.80
C ARG A 313 -22.99 -47.29 -5.69
N ALA A 314 -24.32 -47.08 -5.66
CA ALA A 314 -25.44 -47.21 -6.59
C ALA A 314 -26.69 -46.69 -5.85
N ALA A 315 -27.64 -46.08 -6.57
CA ALA A 315 -29.11 -46.17 -6.41
C ALA A 315 -29.77 -44.86 -6.90
N GLY A 316 -30.56 -44.96 -7.99
CA GLY A 316 -31.43 -43.89 -8.51
C GLY A 316 -32.76 -43.83 -7.75
N PRO A 317 -33.93 -43.68 -8.43
CA PRO A 317 -34.26 -42.88 -9.61
C PRO A 317 -35.54 -42.02 -9.39
N ALA A 318 -35.94 -41.18 -10.38
CA ALA A 318 -37.31 -41.15 -10.96
C ALA A 318 -37.73 -39.80 -11.61
N ALA A 319 -38.32 -39.96 -12.81
CA ALA A 319 -39.45 -39.22 -13.42
C ALA A 319 -39.24 -37.75 -13.87
N ALA A 320 -39.18 -37.46 -15.19
CA ALA A 320 -40.31 -37.25 -16.14
C ALA A 320 -40.82 -35.78 -16.12
N ALA A 321 -41.11 -35.04 -17.20
CA ALA A 321 -41.11 -35.24 -18.64
C ALA A 321 -41.37 -33.88 -19.36
N ARG A 322 -41.20 -33.86 -20.70
CA ARG A 322 -41.82 -32.96 -21.72
C ARG A 322 -41.26 -31.51 -21.82
N GLN A 323 -41.07 -30.87 -22.99
CA GLN A 323 -41.33 -31.18 -24.40
C GLN A 323 -40.77 -30.03 -25.28
N ARG A 324 -40.57 -30.33 -26.59
CA ARG A 324 -40.50 -29.44 -27.79
C ARG A 324 -39.14 -28.95 -28.29
N GLU A 325 -38.61 -29.67 -29.27
CA GLU A 325 -37.90 -29.10 -30.45
C GLU A 325 -38.93 -28.58 -31.48
N PRO A 326 -38.56 -27.77 -32.50
CA PRO A 326 -37.97 -28.34 -33.73
C PRO A 326 -36.93 -27.46 -34.47
N GLY A 327 -36.09 -28.08 -35.32
CA GLY A 327 -35.77 -27.49 -36.65
C GLY A 327 -34.31 -27.42 -37.12
N PHE A 328 -33.78 -28.56 -37.58
CA PHE A 328 -32.62 -28.76 -38.49
C PHE A 328 -32.78 -28.03 -39.86
N PRO A 329 -31.76 -27.91 -40.79
CA PRO A 329 -30.86 -29.02 -41.17
C PRO A 329 -29.42 -28.75 -41.72
N ARG A 330 -28.58 -29.82 -41.57
CA ARG A 330 -27.59 -30.42 -42.53
C ARG A 330 -26.37 -29.55 -42.96
N LYS A 331 -25.15 -30.05 -43.20
CA LYS A 331 -24.64 -31.40 -43.55
C LYS A 331 -23.08 -31.37 -43.56
N GLY A 332 -22.44 -32.50 -43.21
CA GLY A 332 -21.11 -32.95 -43.70
C GLY A 332 -19.89 -32.32 -42.98
N GLY A 333 -18.87 -33.03 -42.52
CA GLY A 333 -18.44 -34.41 -42.64
C GLY A 333 -17.13 -34.54 -41.85
N ARG A 334 -16.95 -35.66 -41.15
CA ARG A 334 -15.68 -36.13 -40.55
C ARG A 334 -14.82 -36.79 -41.65
N PRO A 335 -13.62 -37.31 -41.34
CA PRO A 335 -12.52 -36.81 -40.48
C PRO A 335 -11.17 -36.89 -41.27
N ASP A 336 -10.07 -36.37 -40.71
CA ASP A 336 -8.80 -37.13 -40.55
C ASP A 336 -7.55 -36.24 -40.38
N GLN A 337 -6.72 -36.71 -39.44
CA GLN A 337 -5.24 -36.67 -39.43
C GLN A 337 -4.56 -35.29 -39.32
N GLY A 338 -3.96 -35.03 -38.13
CA GLY A 338 -2.76 -34.19 -38.04
C GLY A 338 -1.51 -34.98 -38.48
N PRO A 339 -0.28 -34.62 -38.09
CA PRO A 339 0.24 -33.33 -37.62
C PRO A 339 1.55 -32.90 -38.37
N LEU A 340 2.09 -31.72 -38.00
CA LEU A 340 3.51 -31.32 -37.97
C LEU A 340 4.46 -31.66 -39.15
N ASN A 341 5.01 -30.61 -39.78
CA ASN A 341 6.45 -30.45 -40.09
C ASN A 341 6.72 -29.01 -40.58
N ARG A 342 7.55 -28.24 -39.88
CA ARG A 342 9.00 -28.02 -40.08
C ARG A 342 9.37 -26.97 -41.15
N LEU A 343 9.90 -25.87 -40.62
CA LEU A 343 11.20 -25.25 -40.92
C LEU A 343 11.47 -24.47 -42.22
N ARG A 344 12.37 -23.49 -42.00
CA ARG A 344 13.26 -22.75 -42.91
C ARG A 344 12.67 -21.58 -43.70
N GLY A 345 12.77 -20.41 -43.05
CA GLY A 345 13.84 -19.44 -43.35
C GLY A 345 13.83 -18.79 -44.74
N ARG A 346 13.66 -17.46 -44.78
CA ARG A 346 14.38 -16.62 -45.75
C ARG A 346 14.42 -15.17 -45.30
N THR A 347 15.65 -14.71 -45.10
CA THR A 347 16.08 -13.32 -45.21
C THR A 347 15.51 -12.68 -46.46
N SER A 348 14.87 -11.52 -46.32
CA SER A 348 14.81 -10.53 -47.41
C SER A 348 14.71 -9.12 -46.85
N LEU A 349 15.78 -8.36 -47.12
CA LEU A 349 15.80 -6.91 -47.14
C LEU A 349 14.66 -6.39 -48.02
N HIS A 350 13.70 -5.68 -47.42
CA HIS A 350 12.81 -4.80 -48.18
C HIS A 350 12.77 -3.40 -47.57
N ARG A 351 13.74 -2.62 -48.05
CA ARG A 351 13.69 -1.19 -48.32
C ARG A 351 12.33 -0.83 -48.96
N ARG A 352 11.44 -0.17 -48.21
CA ARG A 352 10.32 0.59 -48.80
C ARG A 352 10.49 2.07 -48.49
N LYS A 353 11.01 2.78 -49.49
CA LYS A 353 10.62 4.15 -49.83
C LYS A 353 9.15 4.15 -50.24
N LEU A 354 8.38 5.11 -49.75
CA LEU A 354 7.16 5.72 -50.32
C LEU A 354 6.56 6.57 -49.20
N GLY A 355 6.30 7.87 -49.31
CA GLY A 355 6.43 8.82 -50.39
C GLY A 355 6.04 10.18 -49.83
N LYS A 356 6.71 11.23 -50.31
CA LYS A 356 6.32 12.63 -50.09
C LYS A 356 4.87 12.83 -50.51
N ILE A 357 4.03 13.34 -49.61
CA ILE A 357 2.88 14.15 -49.99
C ILE A 357 3.14 15.56 -49.46
N THR A 358 3.74 16.37 -50.33
CA THR A 358 3.63 17.81 -50.30
C THR A 358 2.29 18.21 -50.90
N MET A 359 1.46 18.92 -50.15
CA MET A 359 0.55 19.96 -50.66
C MET A 359 0.55 21.05 -49.59
N ALA A 360 1.26 22.17 -49.77
CA ALA A 360 0.95 23.29 -50.66
C ALA A 360 -0.40 23.94 -50.31
N SER A 361 -0.28 25.12 -49.70
CA SER A 361 -1.15 26.29 -49.69
C SER A 361 -2.44 26.25 -50.55
N GLY A 362 -3.56 26.67 -49.95
CA GLY A 362 -4.80 26.92 -50.68
C GLY A 362 -5.74 27.86 -49.93
N ASN A 363 -5.54 29.14 -50.15
CA ASN A 363 -6.44 30.25 -49.81
C ASN A 363 -7.77 30.17 -50.60
N ARG A 364 -8.83 30.82 -50.07
CA ARG A 364 -10.22 31.08 -50.57
C ARG A 364 -11.29 30.42 -49.68
N GLY A 365 -12.28 31.09 -49.11
CA GLY A 365 -12.96 32.34 -49.48
C GLY A 365 -14.25 32.04 -50.26
N PHE A 366 -15.37 32.63 -49.82
CA PHE A 366 -16.78 32.58 -50.32
C PHE A 366 -17.65 31.40 -49.84
N GLY A 367 -18.89 31.57 -49.38
CA GLY A 367 -19.80 32.73 -49.18
C GLY A 367 -21.02 32.22 -48.37
N ALA A 368 -21.53 32.93 -47.36
CA ALA A 368 -22.48 34.05 -47.42
C ALA A 368 -23.89 33.70 -47.98
N HIS A 369 -24.88 33.86 -47.08
CA HIS A 369 -26.32 34.10 -47.29
C HIS A 369 -27.33 32.94 -47.39
N LEU A 370 -27.98 32.65 -46.25
CA LEU A 370 -29.45 32.68 -46.05
C LEU A 370 -29.66 32.57 -44.51
N GLY A 371 -29.93 33.63 -43.75
CA GLY A 371 -31.16 34.42 -43.67
C GLY A 371 -31.53 34.52 -42.18
N LYS A 372 -31.05 35.52 -41.43
CA LYS A 372 -31.84 36.70 -41.03
C LYS A 372 -33.33 36.41 -40.86
N ALA A 373 -33.74 35.86 -39.71
CA ALA A 373 -35.15 35.84 -39.27
C ALA A 373 -35.44 35.71 -37.76
N VAL A 374 -34.47 35.81 -36.82
CA VAL A 374 -34.79 35.73 -35.36
C VAL A 374 -34.09 36.80 -34.50
N VAL A 375 -33.61 37.88 -35.11
CA VAL A 375 -33.04 39.05 -34.37
C VAL A 375 -34.12 40.09 -33.99
N SER A 376 -35.40 39.84 -34.30
CA SER A 376 -36.48 40.81 -34.04
C SER A 376 -37.36 40.50 -32.82
N ALA A 377 -37.12 39.41 -32.08
CA ALA A 377 -37.98 38.99 -30.95
C ALA A 377 -37.35 39.20 -29.55
N ALA A 378 -36.03 39.39 -29.43
CA ALA A 378 -35.37 39.57 -28.13
C ALA A 378 -35.16 41.04 -27.74
N VAL A 379 -35.33 41.99 -28.66
CA VAL A 379 -35.21 43.44 -28.40
C VAL A 379 -36.52 44.05 -27.85
N LEU A 380 -37.64 43.34 -27.97
CA LEU A 380 -38.94 43.75 -27.39
C LEU A 380 -39.22 43.19 -25.99
N LEU A 381 -38.40 42.26 -25.48
CA LEU A 381 -38.44 41.82 -24.07
C LEU A 381 -37.40 42.54 -23.18
N GLY A 382 -36.51 43.34 -23.76
CA GLY A 382 -35.53 44.19 -23.07
C GLY A 382 -36.04 45.58 -22.68
N LEU A 383 -37.30 45.91 -22.97
CA LEU A 383 -37.91 47.24 -22.72
C LEU A 383 -39.00 47.22 -21.63
N GLY A 384 -39.12 46.12 -20.87
CA GLY A 384 -40.02 45.99 -19.72
C GLY A 384 -39.38 46.20 -18.35
N PHE A 385 -38.07 46.45 -18.26
CA PHE A 385 -37.35 46.52 -16.97
C PHE A 385 -36.82 47.93 -16.60
N VAL A 386 -37.26 48.97 -17.33
CA VAL A 386 -36.87 50.38 -17.09
C VAL A 386 -37.95 51.16 -16.31
N LEU A 387 -38.96 50.51 -15.74
CA LEU A 387 -40.05 51.16 -14.99
C LEU A 387 -40.30 50.63 -13.56
N VAL A 388 -39.26 50.15 -12.86
CA VAL A 388 -39.27 49.99 -11.38
C VAL A 388 -37.95 50.45 -10.75
N ALA A 389 -37.37 51.53 -11.29
CA ALA A 389 -36.18 52.19 -10.73
C ALA A 389 -36.46 53.68 -10.45
N THR A 390 -37.53 53.99 -9.69
CA THR A 390 -37.74 55.31 -9.09
C THR A 390 -38.61 55.21 -7.83
N SER A 391 -38.04 54.67 -6.76
CA SER A 391 -38.49 54.98 -5.39
C SER A 391 -37.29 54.92 -4.44
N TRP A 392 -36.36 55.84 -4.66
CA TRP A 392 -35.44 56.28 -3.62
C TRP A 392 -36.23 57.10 -2.62
N ILE A 393 -36.49 56.53 -1.44
CA ILE A 393 -36.93 57.30 -0.27
C ILE A 393 -35.66 57.87 0.37
N PRO A 394 -35.51 59.19 0.51
CA PRO A 394 -34.42 59.76 1.29
C PRO A 394 -34.71 59.55 2.78
N LEU A 395 -33.85 58.79 3.47
CA LEU A 395 -33.86 58.75 4.93
C LEU A 395 -33.32 60.09 5.48
N PRO A 396 -33.83 60.59 6.63
CA PRO A 396 -33.54 61.93 7.14
C PRO A 396 -32.13 61.99 7.78
N PRO A 397 -31.57 63.20 7.99
CA PRO A 397 -30.33 63.35 8.75
C PRO A 397 -30.62 63.13 10.24
N TRP A 398 -30.26 61.96 10.76
CA TRP A 398 -30.39 61.68 12.19
C TRP A 398 -29.21 62.28 12.97
N GLY A 399 -29.57 63.36 13.66
CA GLY A 399 -29.01 63.98 14.86
C GLY A 399 -27.79 63.37 15.55
N LYS A 400 -26.87 64.27 15.91
CA LYS A 400 -25.96 64.12 17.05
C LYS A 400 -26.76 63.87 18.34
N PRO A 401 -26.30 62.95 19.21
CA PRO A 401 -26.35 63.16 20.65
C PRO A 401 -24.93 63.47 21.14
N GLY A 402 -24.76 64.64 21.74
CA GLY A 402 -23.62 64.93 22.59
C GLY A 402 -23.72 64.17 23.91
N GLY A 403 -22.58 63.71 24.41
CA GLY A 403 -22.37 63.11 25.73
C GLY A 403 -20.99 62.43 25.77
N PRO A 404 -20.17 62.62 26.82
CA PRO A 404 -18.72 62.56 26.70
C PRO A 404 -18.14 61.15 26.63
N GLU A 405 -17.25 60.99 25.65
CA GLU A 405 -16.10 60.10 25.51
C GLU A 405 -15.82 59.09 26.63
N GLY A 406 -16.14 57.83 26.34
CA GLY A 406 -15.29 56.70 26.69
C GLY A 406 -14.66 56.16 25.39
N ASN A 407 -13.34 56.26 25.26
CA ASN A 407 -12.58 55.75 24.12
C ASN A 407 -12.82 54.24 23.90
N VAL A 408 -13.68 53.89 22.94
CA VAL A 408 -13.73 52.55 22.35
C VAL A 408 -12.98 52.62 21.01
N PRO A 409 -11.93 51.81 20.78
CA PRO A 409 -11.20 51.81 19.52
C PRO A 409 -12.16 51.52 18.37
N ALA A 410 -11.90 52.08 17.18
CA ALA A 410 -12.65 51.82 15.95
C ALA A 410 -12.58 50.33 15.56
N GLY A 411 -13.39 49.50 16.21
CA GLY A 411 -13.37 48.04 16.14
C GLY A 411 -14.61 47.50 15.44
N ARG A 412 -14.38 46.59 14.48
CA ARG A 412 -15.31 45.60 13.89
C ARG A 412 -16.80 45.95 14.01
N ARG A 413 -17.35 46.63 13.00
CA ARG A 413 -18.82 46.69 12.83
C ARG A 413 -19.35 45.27 12.60
N SER A 414 -20.20 44.79 13.49
CA SER A 414 -20.94 43.54 13.30
C SER A 414 -21.79 43.61 12.02
N LEU A 415 -21.87 42.52 11.25
CA LEU A 415 -22.73 42.43 10.05
C LEU A 415 -24.20 42.24 10.42
N LEU A 416 -24.48 41.74 11.63
CA LEU A 416 -25.80 41.57 12.21
C LEU A 416 -25.80 42.18 13.61
N GLU A 417 -26.74 43.08 13.87
CA GLU A 417 -27.05 43.45 15.26
C GLU A 417 -27.70 42.23 15.92
N VAL A 418 -27.11 41.71 17.01
CA VAL A 418 -27.59 40.51 17.70
C VAL A 418 -28.44 40.95 18.89
N VAL A 419 -29.58 40.28 19.11
CA VAL A 419 -30.44 40.58 20.26
C VAL A 419 -29.72 40.23 21.56
N ASP A 420 -29.71 41.18 22.49
CA ASP A 420 -29.21 40.99 23.85
C ASP A 420 -30.22 40.23 24.70
N VAL A 421 -30.10 38.90 24.70
CA VAL A 421 -31.00 38.02 25.47
C VAL A 421 -30.82 38.24 26.97
N ALA A 422 -29.62 38.61 27.43
CA ALA A 422 -29.35 38.91 28.84
C ALA A 422 -30.17 40.12 29.29
N GLY A 423 -30.09 41.23 28.56
CA GLY A 423 -30.84 42.45 28.87
C GLY A 423 -32.35 42.23 28.86
N VAL A 424 -32.89 41.47 27.89
CA VAL A 424 -34.33 41.14 27.85
C VAL A 424 -34.73 40.28 29.05
N TYR A 425 -33.91 39.30 29.43
CA TYR A 425 -34.19 38.44 30.59
C TYR A 425 -34.14 39.21 31.91
N GLU A 426 -33.14 40.07 32.11
CA GLU A 426 -33.01 40.92 33.29
C GLU A 426 -34.21 41.86 33.45
N GLN A 427 -34.68 42.45 32.34
CA GLN A 427 -35.90 43.25 32.33
C GLN A 427 -37.12 42.43 32.79
N ILE A 428 -37.28 41.21 32.28
CA ILE A 428 -38.41 40.33 32.65
C ILE A 428 -38.36 39.98 34.14
N VAL A 429 -37.20 39.59 34.68
CA VAL A 429 -37.02 39.24 36.09
C VAL A 429 -37.26 40.46 36.99
N GLY A 430 -36.80 41.65 36.59
CA GLY A 430 -37.05 42.92 37.29
C GLY A 430 -38.52 43.34 37.31
N GLU A 431 -39.24 43.17 36.19
CA GLU A 431 -40.66 43.55 36.07
C GLU A 431 -41.62 42.57 36.77
N THR A 432 -41.27 41.27 36.83
CA THR A 432 -42.14 40.25 37.45
C THR A 432 -41.91 40.06 38.94
N GLY A 433 -40.74 40.45 39.45
CA GLY A 433 -40.36 40.42 40.87
C GLY A 433 -40.11 39.00 41.41
N PRO A 434 -39.24 38.83 42.43
CA PRO A 434 -38.90 37.52 42.99
C PRO A 434 -40.06 36.84 43.77
N LEU A 435 -41.16 37.55 44.03
CA LEU A 435 -42.29 37.08 44.85
C LEU A 435 -43.44 36.43 44.05
N ASN A 436 -43.41 36.45 42.72
CA ASN A 436 -44.51 35.98 41.85
C ASN A 436 -44.19 34.71 41.04
N LEU A 437 -43.27 33.85 41.49
CA LEU A 437 -42.95 32.58 40.83
C LEU A 437 -43.24 31.34 41.70
N GLY A 438 -43.96 31.53 42.82
CA GLY A 438 -44.42 30.45 43.69
C GLY A 438 -45.60 29.64 43.10
N PRO A 439 -46.13 28.64 43.83
CA PRO A 439 -47.23 27.80 43.34
C PRO A 439 -48.63 28.49 43.37
N SER A 440 -48.71 29.83 43.43
CA SER A 440 -49.99 30.55 43.46
C SER A 440 -50.55 30.78 42.06
N LEU A 441 -51.89 30.90 41.95
CA LEU A 441 -52.57 31.23 40.68
C LEU A 441 -52.09 32.57 40.07
N GLU A 442 -51.73 33.54 40.91
CA GLU A 442 -51.16 34.82 40.47
C GLU A 442 -49.73 34.63 39.91
N SER A 443 -48.95 33.75 40.52
CA SER A 443 -47.61 33.41 40.07
C SER A 443 -47.61 32.66 38.74
N GLU A 444 -48.59 31.78 38.51
CA GLU A 444 -48.74 31.08 37.24
C GLU A 444 -49.08 32.03 36.08
N ARG A 445 -49.93 33.04 36.34
CA ARG A 445 -50.21 34.14 35.38
C ARG A 445 -48.98 34.98 35.11
N GLY A 446 -48.20 35.32 36.14
CA GLY A 446 -46.93 36.04 36.03
C GLY A 446 -45.92 35.28 35.18
N ARG A 447 -45.73 33.98 35.44
CA ARG A 447 -44.86 33.09 34.66
C ARG A 447 -45.29 32.99 33.19
N THR A 448 -46.58 32.83 32.93
CA THR A 448 -47.11 32.76 31.56
C THR A 448 -46.84 34.05 30.80
N ARG A 449 -47.02 35.22 31.45
CA ARG A 449 -46.70 36.53 30.87
C ARG A 449 -45.20 36.69 30.62
N ALA A 450 -44.35 36.28 31.56
CA ALA A 450 -42.89 36.32 31.43
C ALA A 450 -42.39 35.51 30.22
N LEU A 451 -42.92 34.29 30.06
CA LEU A 451 -42.59 33.41 28.92
C LEU A 451 -43.06 34.00 27.59
N ALA A 452 -44.24 34.64 27.55
CA ALA A 452 -44.72 35.33 26.35
C ALA A 452 -43.82 36.52 25.96
N ILE A 453 -43.37 37.32 26.94
CA ILE A 453 -42.43 38.43 26.70
C ILE A 453 -41.08 37.91 26.22
N LEU A 454 -40.55 36.84 26.81
CA LEU A 454 -39.30 36.21 26.36
C LEU A 454 -39.41 35.72 24.91
N GLN A 455 -40.55 35.13 24.55
CA GLN A 455 -40.83 34.66 23.20
C GLN A 455 -40.89 35.82 22.18
N GLU A 456 -41.63 36.89 22.51
CA GLU A 456 -41.83 38.03 21.61
C GLU A 456 -40.57 38.90 21.46
N ARG A 457 -39.91 39.24 22.58
CA ARG A 457 -38.81 40.23 22.60
C ARG A 457 -37.43 39.64 22.39
N ALA A 458 -37.21 38.35 22.69
CA ALA A 458 -35.92 37.69 22.49
C ALA A 458 -35.97 36.58 21.44
N ALA A 459 -36.89 35.61 21.59
CA ALA A 459 -36.86 34.41 20.74
C ALA A 459 -37.16 34.69 19.26
N ALA A 460 -38.23 35.42 18.95
CA ALA A 460 -38.59 35.73 17.56
C ALA A 460 -37.53 36.59 16.83
N PRO A 461 -37.00 37.68 17.43
CA PRO A 461 -35.89 38.43 16.85
C PRO A 461 -34.62 37.58 16.65
N LEU A 462 -34.21 36.79 17.65
CA LEU A 462 -33.03 35.94 17.56
C LEU A 462 -33.20 34.86 16.47
N ALA A 463 -34.38 34.25 16.36
CA ALA A 463 -34.69 33.28 15.30
C ALA A 463 -34.59 33.93 13.90
N SER A 464 -35.09 35.16 13.74
CA SER A 464 -34.94 35.92 12.48
C SER A 464 -33.48 36.22 12.15
N GLN A 465 -32.67 36.61 13.14
CA GLN A 465 -31.23 36.84 12.99
C GLN A 465 -30.48 35.56 12.62
N ILE A 466 -30.82 34.42 13.26
CA ILE A 466 -30.27 33.11 12.92
C ILE A 466 -30.64 32.74 11.48
N GLN A 467 -31.91 32.92 11.07
CA GLN A 467 -32.32 32.63 9.71
C GLN A 467 -31.55 33.48 8.69
N ARG A 468 -31.37 34.77 8.98
CA ARG A 468 -30.56 35.67 8.15
C ARG A 468 -29.09 35.26 8.09
N PHE A 469 -28.52 34.82 9.21
CA PHE A 469 -27.17 34.26 9.24
C PHE A 469 -27.06 33.00 8.36
N LEU A 470 -28.04 32.09 8.43
CA LEU A 470 -28.07 30.88 7.61
C LEU A 470 -28.12 31.23 6.12
N GLU A 471 -28.89 32.25 5.71
CA GLU A 471 -28.89 32.75 4.32
C GLU A 471 -27.50 33.27 3.90
N LEU A 472 -26.88 34.11 4.73
CA LEU A 472 -25.54 34.67 4.45
C LEU A 472 -24.45 33.60 4.38
N ALA A 473 -24.57 32.53 5.18
CA ALA A 473 -23.66 31.38 5.13
C ALA A 473 -23.91 30.51 3.88
N GLN A 474 -25.15 30.45 3.38
CA GLN A 474 -25.51 29.72 2.16
C GLN A 474 -25.03 30.42 0.88
N ASP A 475 -24.97 31.75 0.86
CA ASP A 475 -24.35 32.52 -0.25
C ASP A 475 -22.92 32.02 -0.52
N GLY A 476 -22.22 31.64 0.56
CA GLY A 476 -20.92 31.01 0.52
C GLY A 476 -19.80 31.96 0.09
N ILE A 477 -18.79 31.42 -0.58
CA ILE A 477 -17.65 32.19 -1.11
C ILE A 477 -18.12 33.05 -2.29
N GLN A 478 -17.98 34.36 -2.12
CA GLN A 478 -18.25 35.36 -3.16
C GLN A 478 -16.99 35.53 -4.02
N GLN A 479 -17.12 35.33 -5.33
CA GLN A 479 -15.99 35.52 -6.26
C GLN A 479 -15.57 36.99 -6.28
N GLY A 480 -14.27 37.25 -6.10
CA GLY A 480 -13.73 38.60 -6.20
C GLY A 480 -12.21 38.62 -6.24
N ARG A 481 -11.64 39.71 -6.78
CA ARG A 481 -10.20 39.93 -6.93
C ARG A 481 -9.43 40.13 -5.60
N ARG A 482 -10.10 40.02 -4.44
CA ARG A 482 -9.53 40.29 -3.11
C ARG A 482 -9.82 39.13 -2.15
N PRO A 483 -9.18 37.96 -2.35
CA PRO A 483 -9.35 36.80 -1.47
C PRO A 483 -9.13 37.12 0.02
N ASP A 484 -8.17 37.98 0.38
CA ASP A 484 -7.95 38.39 1.78
C ASP A 484 -9.19 39.05 2.43
N ARG A 485 -9.93 39.85 1.65
CA ARG A 485 -11.15 40.50 2.15
C ARG A 485 -12.27 39.49 2.33
N GLU A 486 -12.33 38.50 1.44
CA GLU A 486 -13.32 37.44 1.49
C GLU A 486 -13.08 36.50 2.66
N ALA A 487 -11.82 36.10 2.91
CA ALA A 487 -11.43 35.34 4.10
C ALA A 487 -11.85 36.08 5.38
N ARG A 488 -11.52 37.38 5.51
CA ARG A 488 -11.93 38.20 6.66
C ARG A 488 -13.45 38.33 6.80
N ARG A 489 -14.20 38.41 5.69
CA ARG A 489 -15.67 38.45 5.71
C ARG A 489 -16.22 37.15 6.29
N LEU A 490 -15.70 36.01 5.85
CA LEU A 490 -16.11 34.68 6.29
C LEU A 490 -15.71 34.39 7.73
N GLU A 491 -14.53 34.83 8.17
CA GLU A 491 -14.11 34.79 9.59
C GLU A 491 -15.03 35.62 10.48
N ALA A 492 -15.35 36.85 10.04
CA ALA A 492 -16.29 37.71 10.78
C ALA A 492 -17.70 37.10 10.84
N LEU A 493 -18.13 36.43 9.75
CA LEU A 493 -19.38 35.69 9.72
C LEU A 493 -19.34 34.52 10.72
N ALA A 494 -18.31 33.68 10.71
CA ALA A 494 -18.14 32.59 11.68
C ALA A 494 -18.17 33.08 13.14
N GLN A 495 -17.47 34.18 13.44
CA GLN A 495 -17.48 34.81 14.76
C GLN A 495 -18.89 35.23 15.19
N GLN A 496 -19.68 35.83 14.29
CA GLN A 496 -21.06 36.20 14.57
C GLN A 496 -21.96 34.98 14.79
N GLY A 497 -21.76 33.90 14.02
CA GLY A 497 -22.48 32.66 14.23
C GLY A 497 -22.23 32.05 15.62
N ASN A 498 -21.00 32.16 16.13
CA ASN A 498 -20.65 31.73 17.49
C ASN A 498 -21.36 32.58 18.56
N VAL A 499 -21.46 33.90 18.35
CA VAL A 499 -22.24 34.79 19.24
C VAL A 499 -23.72 34.40 19.22
N LEU A 500 -24.32 34.21 18.03
CA LEU A 500 -25.72 33.77 17.91
C LEU A 500 -25.98 32.42 18.60
N ALA A 501 -25.01 31.49 18.53
CA ALA A 501 -25.14 30.17 19.16
C ALA A 501 -25.11 30.28 20.68
N LEU A 502 -24.31 31.20 21.21
CA LEU A 502 -24.28 31.50 22.64
C LEU A 502 -25.58 32.16 23.11
N GLU A 503 -26.07 33.17 22.39
CA GLU A 503 -27.35 33.82 22.72
C GLU A 503 -28.52 32.84 22.67
N LEU A 504 -28.51 31.89 21.74
CA LEU A 504 -29.52 30.82 21.68
C LEU A 504 -29.48 29.94 22.94
N LYS A 505 -28.27 29.56 23.40
CA LYS A 505 -28.11 28.82 24.67
C LYS A 505 -28.59 29.65 25.87
N ARG A 506 -28.27 30.95 25.90
CA ARG A 506 -28.73 31.87 26.94
C ARG A 506 -30.26 31.96 26.95
N LEU A 507 -30.89 31.99 25.77
CA LEU A 507 -32.35 31.99 25.60
C LEU A 507 -33.00 30.70 26.12
N GLU A 508 -32.41 29.54 25.81
CA GLU A 508 -32.90 28.24 26.31
C GLU A 508 -32.80 28.13 27.84
N LEU A 509 -31.70 28.64 28.43
CA LEU A 509 -31.52 28.72 29.88
C LEU A 509 -32.50 29.71 30.53
N ALA A 510 -32.73 30.86 29.90
CA ALA A 510 -33.70 31.86 30.36
C ALA A 510 -35.11 31.27 30.38
N TRP A 511 -35.50 30.56 29.33
CA TRP A 511 -36.77 29.85 29.27
C TRP A 511 -36.90 28.81 30.37
N TYR A 512 -35.88 27.96 30.56
CA TYR A 512 -35.91 26.94 31.61
C TYR A 512 -36.04 27.56 33.00
N SER A 513 -35.29 28.63 33.26
CA SER A 513 -35.33 29.36 34.52
C SER A 513 -36.72 29.92 34.84
N LEU A 514 -37.41 30.49 33.85
CA LEU A 514 -38.77 31.02 34.02
C LEU A 514 -39.81 29.89 34.10
N ALA A 515 -39.72 28.87 33.25
CA ALA A 515 -40.64 27.74 33.23
C ALA A 515 -40.65 26.97 34.56
N ALA A 516 -39.47 26.77 35.15
CA ALA A 516 -39.28 26.15 36.46
C ALA A 516 -39.55 27.10 37.64
N GLY A 517 -39.85 28.38 37.40
CA GLY A 517 -40.10 29.37 38.45
C GLY A 517 -38.89 29.73 39.31
N MET A 518 -37.66 29.53 38.79
CA MET A 518 -36.43 29.74 39.55
C MET A 518 -35.92 31.18 39.52
N GLY A 519 -36.05 31.88 38.38
CA GLY A 519 -35.61 33.28 38.24
C GLY A 519 -34.13 33.51 38.57
N TRP A 520 -33.23 32.88 37.81
CA TRP A 520 -31.77 32.95 37.98
C TRP A 520 -31.23 34.37 37.75
N ALA A 521 -31.08 35.14 38.83
CA ALA A 521 -30.58 36.51 38.79
C ALA A 521 -29.17 36.68 38.20
N ASP A 522 -28.37 35.61 38.15
CA ASP A 522 -27.01 35.63 37.64
C ASP A 522 -26.91 35.40 36.12
N LEU A 523 -27.98 34.93 35.46
CA LEU A 523 -27.93 34.49 34.05
C LEU A 523 -27.48 35.59 33.07
N GLY A 524 -27.87 36.84 33.32
CA GLY A 524 -27.47 37.98 32.48
C GLY A 524 -26.00 38.40 32.66
N LEU A 525 -25.39 38.05 33.80
CA LEU A 525 -24.00 38.38 34.16
C LEU A 525 -23.00 37.24 33.87
N MET A 526 -23.48 36.09 33.37
CA MET A 526 -22.63 34.93 33.11
C MET A 526 -21.72 35.15 31.91
N SER A 527 -20.46 34.72 32.03
CA SER A 527 -19.55 34.64 30.88
C SER A 527 -19.99 33.58 29.87
N ASP A 528 -19.45 33.67 28.65
CA ASP A 528 -19.71 32.73 27.56
C ASP A 528 -19.42 31.27 27.97
N GLU A 529 -18.31 31.04 28.69
CA GLU A 529 -17.95 29.72 29.21
C GLU A 529 -18.94 29.25 30.26
N ALA A 530 -19.39 30.14 31.14
CA ALA A 530 -20.33 29.81 32.21
C ALA A 530 -21.72 29.44 31.64
N ILE A 531 -22.18 30.15 30.60
CA ILE A 531 -23.44 29.84 29.89
C ILE A 531 -23.34 28.46 29.24
N LYS A 532 -22.22 28.18 28.55
CA LYS A 532 -21.99 26.87 27.94
C LYS A 532 -21.98 25.76 28.99
N ALA A 533 -21.22 25.93 30.07
CA ALA A 533 -21.13 24.96 31.15
C ALA A 533 -22.50 24.69 31.79
N ARG A 534 -23.28 25.74 32.07
CA ARG A 534 -24.63 25.59 32.65
C ARG A 534 -25.59 24.90 31.69
N SER A 535 -25.58 25.26 30.40
CA SER A 535 -26.34 24.58 29.36
C SER A 535 -26.02 23.09 29.29
N ASP A 536 -24.73 22.74 29.34
CA ASP A 536 -24.26 21.35 29.21
C ASP A 536 -24.58 20.54 30.49
N SER A 537 -24.43 21.14 31.68
CA SER A 537 -24.88 20.56 32.95
C SER A 537 -26.38 20.32 32.97
N LEU A 538 -27.17 21.30 32.51
CA LEU A 538 -28.61 21.17 32.45
C LEU A 538 -29.04 20.11 31.43
N ALA A 539 -28.33 19.97 30.31
CA ALA A 539 -28.61 18.93 29.32
C ALA A 539 -28.35 17.52 29.87
N THR A 540 -27.39 17.42 30.79
CA THR A 540 -27.07 16.18 31.50
C THR A 540 -28.13 15.82 32.53
N PHE A 541 -28.63 16.82 33.27
CA PHE A 541 -29.63 16.65 34.32
C PHE A 541 -31.05 16.43 33.74
N GLU A 542 -31.46 17.29 32.81
CA GLU A 542 -32.78 17.30 32.18
C GLU A 542 -32.63 17.09 30.67
N LYS A 543 -32.53 15.82 30.24
CA LYS A 543 -32.22 15.45 28.84
C LYS A 543 -33.16 16.04 27.79
N ARG A 544 -34.36 16.49 28.17
CA ARG A 544 -35.38 17.03 27.26
C ARG A 544 -35.45 18.56 27.24
N TYR A 545 -34.77 19.28 28.14
CA TYR A 545 -35.00 20.71 28.31
C TYR A 545 -34.75 21.51 27.02
N GLN A 546 -33.71 21.19 26.23
CA GLN A 546 -33.42 21.91 24.98
C GLN A 546 -34.50 21.65 23.92
N ALA A 547 -35.02 20.43 23.84
CA ALA A 547 -36.10 20.10 22.92
C ALA A 547 -37.42 20.78 23.34
N ASP A 548 -37.68 20.86 24.63
CA ASP A 548 -38.86 21.54 25.18
C ASP A 548 -38.76 23.06 25.02
N ALA A 549 -37.62 23.65 25.38
CA ALA A 549 -37.31 25.06 25.16
C ALA A 549 -37.42 25.42 23.68
N GLY A 550 -36.79 24.64 22.80
CA GLY A 550 -36.84 24.85 21.36
C GLY A 550 -38.26 24.78 20.79
N ARG A 551 -39.11 23.86 21.28
CA ARG A 551 -40.52 23.80 20.88
C ARG A 551 -41.31 25.00 21.37
N ALA A 552 -41.13 25.38 22.64
CA ALA A 552 -41.88 26.47 23.26
C ALA A 552 -41.49 27.84 22.68
N LEU A 553 -40.21 28.04 22.38
CA LEU A 553 -39.67 29.29 21.84
C LEU A 553 -39.75 29.37 20.31
N GLY A 554 -40.10 28.29 19.63
CA GLY A 554 -40.08 28.23 18.16
C GLY A 554 -38.67 28.19 17.55
N THR A 555 -37.66 27.80 18.34
CA THR A 555 -36.24 27.71 17.93
C THR A 555 -35.75 26.28 17.70
N ALA A 556 -36.65 25.29 17.70
CA ALA A 556 -36.32 23.89 17.53
C ALA A 556 -35.47 23.63 16.26
N GLY A 557 -34.30 23.02 16.44
CA GLY A 557 -33.39 22.68 15.34
C GLY A 557 -32.50 23.82 14.83
N LEU A 558 -32.71 25.06 15.30
CA LEU A 558 -31.86 26.19 14.93
C LEU A 558 -30.42 26.02 15.42
N GLY A 559 -30.21 25.54 16.65
CA GLY A 559 -28.86 25.35 17.20
C GLY A 559 -27.98 24.42 16.36
N ASN A 560 -28.53 23.28 15.91
CA ASN A 560 -27.81 22.34 15.03
C ASN A 560 -27.53 22.94 13.65
N SER A 561 -28.48 23.70 13.10
CA SER A 561 -28.33 24.36 11.80
C SER A 561 -27.27 25.46 11.86
N LEU A 562 -27.26 26.22 12.95
CA LEU A 562 -26.31 27.28 13.23
C LEU A 562 -24.89 26.74 13.40
N LEU A 563 -24.68 25.71 14.22
CA LEU A 563 -23.36 25.07 14.38
C LEU A 563 -22.79 24.56 13.05
N LYS A 564 -23.63 23.95 12.21
CA LYS A 564 -23.22 23.51 10.87
C LYS A 564 -22.83 24.70 9.98
N ALA A 565 -23.60 25.77 10.00
CA ALA A 565 -23.32 26.97 9.22
C ALA A 565 -22.07 27.71 9.70
N CYS A 566 -21.80 27.77 11.02
CA CYS A 566 -20.55 28.28 11.58
C CYS A 566 -19.36 27.47 11.08
N ALA A 567 -19.41 26.14 11.22
CA ALA A 567 -18.34 25.27 10.74
C ALA A 567 -18.13 25.41 9.22
N GLN A 568 -19.21 25.58 8.45
CA GLN A 568 -19.13 25.85 7.02
C GLN A 568 -18.46 27.20 6.73
N ALA A 569 -18.81 28.28 7.45
CA ALA A 569 -18.19 29.59 7.29
C ALA A 569 -16.68 29.57 7.62
N GLU A 570 -16.30 28.90 8.71
CA GLU A 570 -14.90 28.66 9.07
C GLU A 570 -14.18 27.87 7.98
N GLY A 571 -14.76 26.76 7.51
CA GLY A 571 -14.18 25.95 6.44
C GLY A 571 -13.99 26.74 5.15
N MET A 572 -14.95 27.61 4.78
CA MET A 572 -14.82 28.48 3.61
C MET A 572 -13.70 29.51 3.79
N ALA A 573 -13.57 30.13 4.97
CA ALA A 573 -12.47 31.05 5.26
C ALA A 573 -11.11 30.34 5.16
N ASP A 574 -10.99 29.18 5.83
CA ASP A 574 -9.80 28.34 5.82
C ASP A 574 -9.40 27.97 4.39
N LEU A 575 -10.35 27.57 3.54
CA LEU A 575 -10.09 27.25 2.13
C LEU A 575 -9.49 28.45 1.38
N VAL A 576 -10.10 29.64 1.49
CA VAL A 576 -9.62 30.84 0.79
C VAL A 576 -8.16 31.15 1.18
N VAL A 577 -7.83 31.07 2.47
CA VAL A 577 -6.47 31.28 2.97
C VAL A 577 -5.51 30.19 2.49
N MET A 578 -5.91 28.92 2.55
CA MET A 578 -5.03 27.80 2.17
C MET A 578 -4.66 27.82 0.68
N PHE A 579 -5.54 28.31 -0.20
CA PHE A 579 -5.21 28.48 -1.62
C PHE A 579 -4.21 29.61 -1.91
N GLN A 580 -3.96 30.49 -0.94
CA GLN A 580 -2.95 31.55 -1.03
C GLN A 580 -1.61 31.17 -0.41
N ALA A 581 -1.53 30.00 0.26
CA ALA A 581 -0.34 29.58 1.00
C ALA A 581 0.92 29.64 0.14
N GLY A 582 1.98 30.29 0.64
CA GLY A 582 3.22 30.54 -0.11
C GLY A 582 3.95 29.26 -0.52
N ASN A 583 4.00 28.30 0.41
CA ASN A 583 4.77 27.07 0.28
C ASN A 583 3.91 25.87 0.70
N TRP A 584 4.26 24.72 0.14
CA TRP A 584 3.70 23.43 0.50
C TRP A 584 4.38 22.86 1.75
N ASP A 585 3.58 22.25 2.61
CA ASP A 585 4.04 21.35 3.67
C ASP A 585 2.96 20.28 3.93
N ARG A 586 3.30 19.25 4.71
CA ARG A 586 2.35 18.16 4.99
C ARG A 586 1.14 18.61 5.82
N SER A 587 1.32 19.57 6.72
CA SER A 587 0.23 20.13 7.53
C SER A 587 -0.77 20.93 6.70
N TRP A 588 -0.32 21.52 5.58
CA TRP A 588 -1.18 22.24 4.65
C TRP A 588 -2.18 21.30 3.99
N GLU A 589 -1.77 20.08 3.62
CA GLU A 589 -2.67 19.08 3.02
C GLU A 589 -3.78 18.67 3.99
N GLU A 590 -3.40 18.34 5.22
CA GLU A 590 -4.33 17.93 6.27
C GLU A 590 -5.31 19.07 6.61
N ARG A 591 -4.81 20.31 6.70
CA ARG A 591 -5.66 21.49 6.93
C ARG A 591 -6.58 21.80 5.75
N LEU A 592 -6.09 21.67 4.52
CA LEU A 592 -6.88 21.89 3.30
C LEU A 592 -8.01 20.86 3.18
N GLU A 593 -7.73 19.60 3.48
CA GLU A 593 -8.73 18.52 3.50
C GLU A 593 -9.78 18.74 4.60
N LEU A 594 -9.34 19.09 5.81
CA LEU A 594 -10.24 19.40 6.93
C LEU A 594 -11.15 20.59 6.60
N ALA A 595 -10.59 21.67 6.04
CA ALA A 595 -11.34 22.83 5.60
C ALA A 595 -12.38 22.47 4.52
N ALA A 596 -12.00 21.66 3.53
CA ALA A 596 -12.91 21.17 2.49
C ALA A 596 -14.03 20.28 3.05
N ALA A 597 -13.74 19.47 4.07
CA ALA A 597 -14.71 18.58 4.71
C ALA A 597 -15.79 19.34 5.52
N LYS A 598 -15.43 20.50 6.08
CA LYS A 598 -16.39 21.41 6.75
C LYS A 598 -17.39 22.04 5.77
N VAL A 599 -17.04 22.13 4.49
CA VAL A 599 -17.88 22.76 3.46
C VAL A 599 -18.88 21.76 2.87
N SER A 600 -20.16 22.14 2.87
CA SER A 600 -21.24 21.29 2.36
C SER A 600 -21.07 20.95 0.87
N PRO A 601 -21.31 19.70 0.44
CA PRO A 601 -21.34 19.33 -0.98
C PRO A 601 -22.50 20.00 -1.74
N THR A 602 -23.53 20.49 -1.04
CA THR A 602 -24.67 21.21 -1.62
C THR A 602 -24.50 22.72 -1.63
N ALA A 603 -23.34 23.26 -1.23
CA ALA A 603 -23.06 24.69 -1.24
C ALA A 603 -23.17 25.30 -2.65
N SER A 604 -23.13 26.64 -2.72
CA SER A 604 -23.15 27.40 -3.97
C SER A 604 -22.07 26.91 -4.95
N THR A 605 -22.31 27.06 -6.25
CA THR A 605 -21.45 26.50 -7.31
C THR A 605 -19.97 26.84 -7.12
N ILE A 606 -19.67 28.07 -6.72
CA ILE A 606 -18.30 28.54 -6.51
C ILE A 606 -17.69 27.93 -5.26
N THR A 607 -18.40 27.98 -4.14
CA THR A 607 -17.99 27.34 -2.89
C THR A 607 -17.69 25.85 -3.10
N ARG A 608 -18.52 25.18 -3.89
CA ARG A 608 -18.33 23.78 -4.27
C ARG A 608 -17.10 23.58 -5.15
N ALA A 609 -16.82 24.51 -6.07
CA ALA A 609 -15.59 24.47 -6.86
C ALA A 609 -14.34 24.59 -5.97
N TYR A 610 -14.32 25.52 -5.00
CA TYR A 610 -13.25 25.62 -3.99
C TYR A 610 -13.06 24.30 -3.23
N ARG A 611 -14.14 23.74 -2.70
CA ARG A 611 -14.14 22.45 -2.00
C ARG A 611 -13.59 21.31 -2.86
N ASN A 612 -14.06 21.20 -4.10
CA ASN A 612 -13.67 20.11 -4.98
C ASN A 612 -12.23 20.28 -5.50
N CYS A 613 -11.81 21.52 -5.78
CA CYS A 613 -10.42 21.87 -6.07
C CYS A 613 -9.50 21.45 -4.92
N ALA A 614 -9.92 21.67 -3.66
CA ALA A 614 -9.14 21.30 -2.49
C ALA A 614 -8.91 19.78 -2.43
N PHE A 615 -9.98 18.97 -2.52
CA PHE A 615 -9.84 17.51 -2.57
C PHE A 615 -9.02 17.02 -3.78
N ALA A 616 -9.18 17.66 -4.94
CA ALA A 616 -8.42 17.31 -6.13
C ALA A 616 -6.92 17.65 -5.99
N LEU A 617 -6.58 18.80 -5.39
CA LEU A 617 -5.20 19.17 -5.11
C LEU A 617 -4.54 18.27 -4.07
N VAL A 618 -5.23 17.90 -2.99
CA VAL A 618 -4.69 16.96 -1.99
C VAL A 618 -4.34 15.63 -2.66
N ARG A 619 -5.24 15.11 -3.50
CA ARG A 619 -4.97 13.90 -4.28
C ARG A 619 -3.82 14.07 -5.27
N LEU A 620 -3.77 15.21 -5.95
CA LEU A 620 -2.69 15.53 -6.89
C LEU A 620 -1.34 15.59 -6.18
N LYS A 621 -1.24 16.28 -5.04
CA LYS A 621 0.00 16.36 -4.25
C LYS A 621 0.43 15.01 -3.68
N ALA A 622 -0.51 14.16 -3.28
CA ALA A 622 -0.20 12.76 -2.97
C ALA A 622 0.41 12.02 -4.17
N ALA A 623 -0.20 12.12 -5.35
CA ALA A 623 0.28 11.47 -6.58
C ALA A 623 1.62 12.02 -7.09
N GLU A 624 1.88 13.33 -6.94
CA GLU A 624 3.15 13.97 -7.31
C GLU A 624 4.34 13.47 -6.48
N ARG A 625 4.09 12.98 -5.27
CA ARG A 625 5.12 12.44 -4.35
C ARG A 625 5.23 10.92 -4.42
N GLU A 626 4.41 10.25 -5.21
CA GLU A 626 4.61 8.82 -5.47
C GLU A 626 5.97 8.62 -6.15
N GLN A 627 6.74 7.65 -5.66
CA GLN A 627 8.08 7.37 -6.16
C GLN A 627 8.10 7.16 -7.68
N ALA A 628 7.10 6.46 -8.22
CA ALA A 628 6.95 6.25 -9.66
C ALA A 628 6.82 7.57 -10.46
N THR A 629 6.16 8.60 -9.91
CA THR A 629 6.05 9.92 -10.55
C THR A 629 7.38 10.67 -10.49
N LEU A 630 8.07 10.61 -9.34
CA LEU A 630 9.37 11.25 -9.16
C LEU A 630 10.44 10.61 -10.08
N GLU A 631 10.39 9.29 -10.24
CA GLU A 631 11.28 8.53 -11.12
C GLU A 631 10.97 8.70 -12.61
N ALA A 632 9.74 9.09 -12.98
CA ALA A 632 9.36 9.30 -14.37
C ALA A 632 10.28 10.31 -15.08
N ALA A 633 10.76 11.33 -14.37
CA ALA A 633 11.73 12.32 -14.90
C ALA A 633 13.13 11.77 -15.19
N MET A 634 13.47 10.60 -14.66
CA MET A 634 14.75 9.92 -14.83
C MET A 634 14.64 8.71 -15.78
N GLY A 635 13.42 8.29 -16.11
CA GLY A 635 13.15 7.13 -16.97
C GLY A 635 13.40 7.36 -18.46
N GLU A 636 13.64 6.26 -19.19
CA GLU A 636 13.88 6.25 -20.64
C GLU A 636 12.64 6.50 -21.51
N ALA A 637 11.45 6.51 -20.93
CA ALA A 637 10.21 6.77 -21.67
C ALA A 637 9.75 8.23 -21.55
N TRP A 638 10.57 9.12 -20.96
CA TRP A 638 10.26 10.54 -20.77
C TRP A 638 9.76 11.22 -22.05
N ASP A 639 10.52 11.08 -23.13
CA ASP A 639 10.27 11.63 -24.46
C ASP A 639 9.03 11.03 -25.16
N ARG A 640 8.58 9.85 -24.70
CA ARG A 640 7.39 9.14 -25.20
C ARG A 640 6.13 9.44 -24.38
N GLY A 641 6.14 10.50 -23.57
CA GLY A 641 4.99 10.93 -22.78
C GLY A 641 4.79 10.12 -21.49
N ALA A 642 5.84 9.53 -20.94
CA ALA A 642 5.77 8.86 -19.63
C ALA A 642 5.58 9.82 -18.45
N TRP A 643 5.75 11.13 -18.68
CA TRP A 643 5.39 12.17 -17.73
C TRP A 643 4.14 12.93 -18.20
N PRO A 644 3.20 13.27 -17.30
CA PRO A 644 3.24 12.96 -15.87
C PRO A 644 2.92 11.50 -15.59
N GLY A 645 3.29 11.00 -14.40
CA GLY A 645 3.00 9.62 -14.01
C GLY A 645 1.49 9.29 -14.07
N PRO A 646 1.10 8.01 -14.22
CA PRO A 646 -0.30 7.62 -14.46
C PRO A 646 -1.29 8.13 -13.40
N ALA A 647 -0.89 8.17 -12.13
CA ALA A 647 -1.72 8.67 -11.03
C ALA A 647 -2.02 10.16 -11.17
N VAL A 648 -1.01 10.97 -11.53
CA VAL A 648 -1.18 12.40 -11.81
C VAL A 648 -2.06 12.60 -13.04
N ALA A 649 -1.77 11.91 -14.14
CA ALA A 649 -2.54 11.99 -15.38
C ALA A 649 -4.05 11.69 -15.17
N ALA A 650 -4.38 10.75 -14.29
CA ALA A 650 -5.77 10.42 -13.94
C ALA A 650 -6.50 11.52 -13.15
N ILE A 651 -5.78 12.38 -12.41
CA ILE A 651 -6.35 13.43 -11.55
C ILE A 651 -6.50 14.75 -12.30
N LEU A 652 -5.60 15.07 -13.24
CA LEU A 652 -5.58 16.34 -13.98
C LEU A 652 -6.92 16.73 -14.64
N PRO A 653 -7.68 15.81 -15.29
CA PRO A 653 -8.98 16.17 -15.86
C PRO A 653 -9.97 16.70 -14.81
N SER A 654 -9.91 16.20 -13.57
CA SER A 654 -10.73 16.70 -12.47
C SER A 654 -10.32 18.11 -12.07
N VAL A 655 -9.02 18.36 -11.91
CA VAL A 655 -8.48 19.69 -11.56
C VAL A 655 -8.84 20.71 -12.63
N ARG A 656 -8.59 20.40 -13.91
CA ARG A 656 -8.94 21.25 -15.07
C ARG A 656 -10.44 21.55 -15.12
N ARG A 657 -11.30 20.54 -14.86
CA ARG A 657 -12.76 20.71 -14.82
C ARG A 657 -13.21 21.66 -13.71
N GLN A 658 -12.68 21.51 -12.49
CA GLN A 658 -13.06 22.40 -11.38
C GLN A 658 -12.52 23.82 -11.59
N ALA A 659 -11.30 23.95 -12.12
CA ALA A 659 -10.73 25.26 -12.49
C ALA A 659 -11.58 26.00 -13.54
N GLY A 660 -12.19 25.27 -14.48
CA GLY A 660 -13.08 25.84 -15.49
C GLY A 660 -14.42 26.38 -14.96
N ILE A 661 -14.79 26.12 -13.70
CA ILE A 661 -16.00 26.66 -13.07
C ILE A 661 -15.80 28.13 -12.66
N PHE A 662 -14.56 28.55 -12.41
CA PHE A 662 -14.25 29.94 -12.09
C PHE A 662 -14.33 30.81 -13.34
N LYS A 663 -14.69 32.10 -13.18
CA LYS A 663 -14.58 33.04 -14.30
C LYS A 663 -13.11 33.23 -14.66
N ALA A 664 -12.86 33.66 -15.90
CA ALA A 664 -11.52 33.91 -16.39
C ALA A 664 -10.74 34.86 -15.45
N GLY A 665 -9.60 34.40 -14.93
CA GLY A 665 -8.76 35.15 -13.99
C GLY A 665 -9.28 35.22 -12.55
N GLU A 666 -10.31 34.45 -12.18
CA GLU A 666 -10.86 34.40 -10.82
C GLU A 666 -10.62 33.04 -10.12
N ALA A 667 -9.96 32.09 -10.78
CA ALA A 667 -9.50 30.86 -10.13
C ALA A 667 -8.42 31.20 -9.10
N PRO A 668 -8.35 30.48 -7.96
CA PRO A 668 -7.27 30.69 -7.00
C PRO A 668 -5.90 30.51 -7.65
N ASP A 669 -4.94 31.38 -7.32
CA ASP A 669 -3.63 31.43 -7.98
C ASP A 669 -2.91 30.08 -8.01
N LEU A 670 -3.01 29.31 -6.92
CA LEU A 670 -2.43 27.96 -6.86
C LEU A 670 -3.10 27.01 -7.87
N ILE A 671 -4.42 27.05 -8.00
CA ILE A 671 -5.15 26.22 -8.99
C ILE A 671 -4.82 26.66 -10.42
N ALA A 672 -4.82 27.97 -10.66
CA ALA A 672 -4.48 28.53 -11.97
C ALA A 672 -3.05 28.12 -12.38
N GLY A 673 -2.08 28.28 -11.46
CA GLY A 673 -0.70 27.88 -11.70
C GLY A 673 -0.52 26.38 -11.86
N THR A 674 -1.26 25.54 -11.12
CA THR A 674 -1.23 24.08 -11.35
C THR A 674 -1.74 23.74 -12.75
N VAL A 675 -2.86 24.31 -13.18
CA VAL A 675 -3.40 24.08 -14.53
C VAL A 675 -2.44 24.60 -15.61
N GLU A 676 -1.85 25.77 -15.41
CA GLU A 676 -0.86 26.35 -16.32
C GLU A 676 0.38 25.47 -16.44
N LEU A 677 0.98 25.06 -15.32
CA LEU A 677 2.18 24.20 -15.30
C LEU A 677 1.95 22.92 -16.09
N TYR A 678 0.86 22.20 -15.80
CA TYR A 678 0.53 20.96 -16.51
C TYR A 678 0.05 21.17 -17.95
N SER A 679 -0.23 22.41 -18.36
CA SER A 679 -0.48 22.73 -19.77
C SER A 679 0.83 23.03 -20.51
N LEU A 680 1.78 23.71 -19.84
CA LEU A 680 3.13 23.92 -20.36
C LEU A 680 3.92 22.62 -20.52
N LEU A 681 3.60 21.62 -19.69
CA LEU A 681 4.26 20.31 -19.66
C LEU A 681 3.45 19.19 -20.33
N ASP A 682 2.34 19.50 -21.00
CA ASP A 682 1.48 18.50 -21.67
C ASP A 682 2.21 17.80 -22.83
N ASP A 683 3.19 18.50 -23.45
CA ASP A 683 4.15 17.97 -24.43
C ASP A 683 5.59 18.17 -23.90
N PRO A 684 6.22 17.14 -23.30
CA PRO A 684 7.58 17.24 -22.79
C PRO A 684 8.61 17.62 -23.86
N ALA A 685 8.46 17.16 -25.11
CA ALA A 685 9.37 17.50 -26.19
C ALA A 685 9.21 18.98 -26.60
N GLY A 686 7.96 19.44 -26.71
CA GLY A 686 7.64 20.85 -26.92
C GLY A 686 8.19 21.76 -25.81
N ALA A 687 8.10 21.33 -24.54
CA ALA A 687 8.64 22.07 -23.40
C ALA A 687 10.18 22.18 -23.44
N VAL A 688 10.87 21.13 -23.88
CA VAL A 688 12.33 21.13 -24.10
C VAL A 688 12.72 22.15 -25.17
N VAL A 689 12.04 22.12 -26.32
CA VAL A 689 12.29 23.07 -27.42
C VAL A 689 11.99 24.50 -26.98
N GLY A 690 10.88 24.72 -26.27
CA GLY A 690 10.51 26.02 -25.71
C GLY A 690 11.55 26.56 -24.74
N ALA A 691 12.05 25.71 -23.82
CA ALA A 691 13.07 26.09 -22.86
C ALA A 691 14.42 26.43 -23.53
N ALA A 692 14.80 25.69 -24.58
CA ALA A 692 16.01 25.97 -25.36
C ALA A 692 15.92 27.29 -26.14
N ALA A 693 14.76 27.56 -26.75
CA ALA A 693 14.57 28.67 -27.69
C ALA A 693 14.18 30.01 -27.04
N ASP A 694 13.46 29.99 -25.91
CA ASP A 694 12.88 31.20 -25.30
C ASP A 694 13.16 31.28 -23.78
N PRO A 695 14.00 32.24 -23.33
CA PRO A 695 14.20 32.50 -21.91
C PRO A 695 12.89 32.86 -21.17
N GLY A 696 11.93 33.48 -21.87
CA GLY A 696 10.62 33.83 -21.33
C GLY A 696 9.77 32.60 -21.01
N PHE A 697 9.84 31.55 -21.84
CA PHE A 697 9.19 30.27 -21.57
C PHE A 697 9.77 29.61 -20.31
N TRP A 698 11.10 29.52 -20.22
CA TRP A 698 11.77 28.95 -19.05
C TRP A 698 11.44 29.72 -17.76
N ASN A 699 11.51 31.05 -17.82
CA ASN A 699 11.17 31.92 -16.68
C ASN A 699 9.72 31.71 -16.23
N ARG A 700 8.77 31.63 -17.16
CA ARG A 700 7.36 31.35 -16.84
C ARG A 700 7.19 30.00 -16.14
N LEU A 701 7.94 29.00 -16.58
CA LEU A 701 7.87 27.64 -16.07
C LEU A 701 8.42 27.57 -14.63
N ILE A 702 9.58 28.15 -14.35
CA ILE A 702 10.18 28.18 -13.00
C ILE A 702 9.47 29.14 -12.04
N SER A 703 8.88 30.24 -12.55
CA SER A 703 8.11 31.19 -11.75
C SER A 703 6.65 30.77 -11.56
N CYS A 704 6.23 29.65 -12.15
CA CYS A 704 4.86 29.17 -12.07
C CYS A 704 4.45 28.97 -10.60
N ARG A 705 3.21 29.35 -10.26
CA ARG A 705 2.74 29.30 -8.87
C ARG A 705 2.81 27.89 -8.27
N ALA A 706 2.55 26.84 -9.06
CA ALA A 706 2.66 25.46 -8.60
C ALA A 706 4.11 25.07 -8.29
N VAL A 707 5.08 25.51 -9.10
CA VAL A 707 6.51 25.24 -8.91
C VAL A 707 7.04 25.95 -7.67
N THR A 708 6.74 27.24 -7.52
CA THR A 708 7.16 28.02 -6.35
C THR A 708 6.52 27.52 -5.06
N PHE A 709 5.30 26.99 -5.13
CA PHE A 709 4.61 26.40 -3.99
C PHE A 709 5.26 25.09 -3.53
N ASP A 710 5.68 24.22 -4.45
CA ASP A 710 6.28 22.91 -4.14
C ASP A 710 7.49 22.63 -5.05
N PRO A 711 8.63 23.28 -4.80
CA PRO A 711 9.80 23.17 -5.67
C PRO A 711 10.37 21.75 -5.66
N GLY A 712 10.21 21.01 -4.56
CA GLY A 712 10.73 19.65 -4.41
C GLY A 712 10.09 18.65 -5.37
N ALA A 713 8.76 18.72 -5.54
CA ALA A 713 8.03 17.84 -6.45
C ALA A 713 8.43 18.03 -7.93
N TYR A 714 8.74 19.27 -8.33
CA TYR A 714 9.04 19.58 -9.74
C TYR A 714 10.53 19.65 -10.07
N ALA A 715 11.43 19.68 -9.08
CA ALA A 715 12.87 19.76 -9.31
C ALA A 715 13.39 18.69 -10.32
N GLY A 716 12.82 17.48 -10.29
CA GLY A 716 13.17 16.40 -11.21
C GLY A 716 12.82 16.71 -12.68
N VAL A 717 11.57 17.13 -12.94
CA VAL A 717 11.11 17.47 -14.31
C VAL A 717 11.84 18.69 -14.85
N LEU A 718 12.06 19.72 -14.02
CA LEU A 718 12.82 20.91 -14.40
C LEU A 718 14.27 20.56 -14.76
N GLY A 719 14.90 19.73 -13.92
CA GLY A 719 16.25 19.22 -14.19
C GLY A 719 16.32 18.45 -15.50
N ARG A 720 15.32 17.61 -15.79
CA ARG A 720 15.23 16.86 -17.05
C ARG A 720 15.09 17.78 -18.26
N ILE A 721 14.16 18.72 -18.23
CA ILE A 721 13.92 19.66 -19.34
C ILE A 721 15.17 20.47 -19.63
N ARG A 722 15.83 20.98 -18.59
CA ARG A 722 17.09 21.72 -18.71
C ARG A 722 18.18 20.87 -19.36
N PHE A 723 18.36 19.62 -18.91
CA PHE A 723 19.36 18.71 -19.49
C PHE A 723 19.07 18.41 -20.97
N GLU A 724 17.82 18.09 -21.29
CA GLU A 724 17.40 17.78 -22.67
C GLU A 724 17.52 19.00 -23.60
N ALA A 725 17.23 20.21 -23.10
CA ALA A 725 17.38 21.45 -23.85
C ALA A 725 18.86 21.74 -24.19
N LEU A 726 19.79 21.30 -23.33
CA LEU A 726 21.23 21.40 -23.55
C LEU A 726 21.82 20.25 -24.38
N ARG A 727 21.11 19.12 -24.52
CA ARG A 727 21.62 17.92 -25.22
C ARG A 727 22.13 18.18 -26.64
N PRO A 728 21.45 18.96 -27.51
CA PRO A 728 21.96 19.24 -28.86
C PRO A 728 23.33 19.96 -28.87
N PHE A 729 23.60 20.78 -27.85
CA PHE A 729 24.89 21.47 -27.68
C PHE A 729 25.97 20.51 -27.18
N LEU A 730 25.60 19.56 -26.31
CA LEU A 730 26.49 18.50 -25.82
C LEU A 730 26.89 17.53 -26.95
N GLU A 731 25.93 17.11 -27.78
CA GLU A 731 26.15 16.20 -28.90
C GLU A 731 26.98 16.84 -30.02
N SER A 732 26.86 18.15 -30.24
CA SER A 732 27.66 18.91 -31.22
C SER A 732 29.05 19.30 -30.69
N GLY A 733 29.32 19.11 -29.40
CA GLY A 733 30.59 19.51 -28.77
C GLY A 733 30.76 21.03 -28.65
N ALA A 734 29.67 21.80 -28.63
CA ALA A 734 29.71 23.26 -28.53
C ALA A 734 30.38 23.73 -27.22
N ASP A 735 31.10 24.85 -27.27
CA ASP A 735 31.72 25.50 -26.11
C ASP A 735 30.64 25.93 -25.09
N PRO A 736 30.83 25.83 -23.76
CA PRO A 736 29.79 26.23 -22.82
C PRO A 736 29.43 27.71 -22.91
N ALA A 737 30.31 28.54 -23.47
CA ALA A 737 30.01 29.94 -23.77
C ALA A 737 28.89 30.11 -24.80
N ASP A 738 28.67 29.11 -25.66
CA ASP A 738 27.62 29.10 -26.68
C ASP A 738 26.28 28.53 -26.17
N TRP A 739 26.25 28.03 -24.93
CA TRP A 739 25.04 27.46 -24.35
C TRP A 739 24.07 28.56 -23.90
N PRO A 740 22.74 28.33 -23.93
CA PRO A 740 21.78 29.29 -23.41
C PRO A 740 21.99 29.54 -21.91
N ALA A 741 22.43 30.76 -21.55
CA ALA A 741 22.84 31.10 -20.18
C ALA A 741 21.76 30.86 -19.12
N HIS A 742 20.47 31.01 -19.47
CA HIS A 742 19.34 30.77 -18.55
C HIS A 742 19.11 29.30 -18.20
N LEU A 743 19.73 28.37 -18.95
CA LEU A 743 19.69 26.93 -18.69
C LEU A 743 20.92 26.43 -17.93
N ILE A 744 21.95 27.27 -17.75
CA ILE A 744 23.14 26.89 -16.98
C ILE A 744 22.80 27.03 -15.49
N GLY A 745 22.77 25.90 -14.78
CA GLY A 745 22.55 25.87 -13.34
C GLY A 745 23.73 26.44 -12.54
N PRO A 746 23.56 26.61 -11.22
CA PRO A 746 24.62 27.12 -10.34
C PRO A 746 25.88 26.22 -10.33
N ASP A 747 25.73 24.92 -10.58
CA ASP A 747 26.81 23.92 -10.54
C ASP A 747 27.67 23.90 -11.84
N GLY A 748 27.27 24.68 -12.85
CA GLY A 748 28.07 24.99 -14.03
C GLY A 748 28.08 23.90 -15.13
N PRO A 749 28.74 24.20 -16.27
CA PRO A 749 28.69 23.35 -17.47
C PRO A 749 29.57 22.09 -17.42
N ALA A 750 30.54 22.04 -16.51
CA ALA A 750 31.49 20.92 -16.41
C ALA A 750 30.79 19.62 -15.99
N GLU A 751 29.95 19.67 -14.95
CA GLU A 751 29.23 18.50 -14.44
C GLU A 751 28.24 17.94 -15.47
N ILE A 752 27.56 18.81 -16.23
CA ILE A 752 26.63 18.42 -17.29
C ILE A 752 27.36 17.64 -18.40
N ARG A 753 28.57 18.09 -18.79
CA ARG A 753 29.40 17.39 -19.77
C ARG A 753 29.86 16.03 -19.26
N GLU A 754 30.32 15.98 -18.02
CA GLU A 754 30.75 14.73 -17.38
C GLU A 754 29.61 13.72 -17.34
N PHE A 755 28.43 14.14 -16.87
CA PHE A 755 27.24 13.29 -16.84
C PHE A 755 26.84 12.78 -18.22
N HIS A 756 26.86 13.66 -19.24
CA HIS A 756 26.57 13.25 -20.63
C HIS A 756 27.60 12.24 -21.16
N ALA A 757 28.89 12.41 -20.87
CA ALA A 757 29.91 11.45 -21.26
C ALA A 757 29.67 10.07 -20.62
N LEU A 758 29.23 10.02 -19.36
CA LEU A 758 28.87 8.78 -18.68
C LEU A 758 27.64 8.11 -19.30
N LEU A 759 26.60 8.89 -19.66
CA LEU A 759 25.42 8.36 -20.36
C LEU A 759 25.78 7.66 -21.67
N THR A 760 26.77 8.18 -22.41
CA THR A 760 27.20 7.55 -23.67
C THR A 760 28.04 6.28 -23.49
N ARG A 761 28.69 6.10 -22.34
CA ARG A 761 29.60 4.98 -22.05
C ARG A 761 28.95 3.84 -21.27
N ASP A 762 27.87 4.12 -20.55
CA ASP A 762 27.22 3.23 -19.58
C ASP A 762 28.22 2.48 -18.68
N PRO A 763 28.83 3.17 -17.69
CA PRO A 763 29.98 2.67 -16.93
C PRO A 763 29.62 1.59 -15.90
N GLY A 764 28.44 0.99 -15.98
CA GLY A 764 27.94 0.01 -15.00
C GLY A 764 27.56 0.63 -13.63
N PRO A 765 27.12 -0.20 -12.67
CA PRO A 765 26.59 0.29 -11.40
C PRO A 765 27.64 1.02 -10.54
N ASP A 766 28.90 0.57 -10.55
CA ASP A 766 29.96 1.22 -9.77
C ASP A 766 30.39 2.56 -10.37
N GLY A 767 30.40 2.67 -11.71
CA GLY A 767 30.64 3.94 -12.39
C GLY A 767 29.56 4.98 -12.10
N TRP A 768 28.29 4.57 -12.13
CA TRP A 768 27.17 5.43 -11.76
C TRP A 768 27.20 5.84 -10.28
N ARG A 769 27.63 4.94 -9.38
CA ARG A 769 27.84 5.26 -7.95
C ARG A 769 28.93 6.31 -7.75
N ALA A 770 30.06 6.16 -8.42
CA ALA A 770 31.16 7.12 -8.35
C ALA A 770 30.74 8.50 -8.89
N ALA A 771 30.01 8.52 -10.00
CA ALA A 771 29.45 9.75 -10.56
C ALA A 771 28.50 10.46 -9.59
N ALA A 772 27.58 9.72 -8.97
CA ALA A 772 26.64 10.28 -7.99
C ALA A 772 27.34 10.92 -6.79
N ALA A 773 28.54 10.46 -6.42
CA ALA A 773 29.34 11.04 -5.33
C ALA A 773 30.15 12.28 -5.75
N GLY A 774 30.41 12.46 -7.05
CA GLY A 774 31.21 13.56 -7.60
C GLY A 774 30.43 14.75 -8.14
N LEU A 775 29.14 14.60 -8.42
CA LEU A 775 28.28 15.65 -8.98
C LEU A 775 27.73 16.58 -7.88
N GLY A 776 27.69 17.88 -8.14
CA GLY A 776 27.09 18.91 -7.29
C GLY A 776 25.59 19.11 -7.55
N ASP A 777 25.15 18.98 -8.81
CA ASP A 777 23.74 19.19 -9.17
C ASP A 777 22.81 18.10 -8.57
N PRO A 778 21.85 18.46 -7.68
CA PRO A 778 21.00 17.49 -6.98
C PRO A 778 20.10 16.65 -7.89
N TYR A 779 19.78 17.13 -9.10
CA TYR A 779 19.04 16.35 -10.07
C TYR A 779 19.95 15.32 -10.74
N LEU A 780 21.15 15.72 -11.18
CA LEU A 780 22.10 14.79 -11.81
C LEU A 780 22.55 13.70 -10.84
N VAL A 781 22.77 14.03 -9.56
CA VAL A 781 23.06 13.04 -8.49
C VAL A 781 21.95 11.99 -8.39
N ARG A 782 20.69 12.42 -8.29
CA ARG A 782 19.55 11.49 -8.21
C ARG A 782 19.40 10.66 -9.47
N TRP A 783 19.65 11.24 -10.64
CA TRP A 783 19.59 10.51 -11.89
C TRP A 783 20.72 9.47 -12.02
N ALA A 784 21.94 9.81 -11.60
CA ALA A 784 23.05 8.85 -11.49
C ALA A 784 22.71 7.68 -10.54
N GLN A 785 22.10 7.96 -9.38
CA GLN A 785 21.64 6.93 -8.45
C GLN A 785 20.55 6.03 -9.07
N HIS A 786 19.61 6.61 -9.82
CA HIS A 786 18.61 5.84 -10.56
C HIS A 786 19.26 4.91 -11.59
N LEU A 787 20.24 5.41 -12.35
CA LEU A 787 20.99 4.62 -13.33
C LEU A 787 21.86 3.54 -12.67
N GLN A 788 22.46 3.81 -11.49
CA GLN A 788 23.15 2.82 -10.70
C GLN A 788 22.24 1.64 -10.34
N VAL A 789 21.06 1.92 -9.79
CA VAL A 789 20.10 0.87 -9.39
C VAL A 789 19.69 0.05 -10.59
N ARG A 790 19.29 0.73 -11.69
CA ARG A 790 18.85 0.08 -12.91
C ARG A 790 19.95 -0.75 -13.58
N SER A 791 21.17 -0.22 -13.66
CA SER A 791 22.33 -0.94 -14.20
C SER A 791 22.65 -2.16 -13.34
N GLY A 792 22.55 -2.05 -12.01
CA GLY A 792 22.69 -3.18 -11.09
C GLY A 792 21.59 -4.24 -11.25
N GLU A 793 20.34 -3.85 -11.47
CA GLU A 793 19.24 -4.78 -11.79
C GLU A 793 19.44 -5.47 -13.13
N HIS A 794 19.89 -4.75 -14.15
CA HIS A 794 20.20 -5.32 -15.46
C HIS A 794 21.32 -6.35 -15.35
N ALA A 795 22.44 -6.00 -14.73
CA ALA A 795 23.57 -6.90 -14.49
C ALA A 795 23.16 -8.14 -13.68
N ARG A 796 22.32 -7.97 -12.65
CA ARG A 796 21.78 -9.09 -11.87
C ARG A 796 20.88 -10.01 -12.70
N ASN A 797 19.99 -9.44 -13.51
CA ASN A 797 19.09 -10.22 -14.36
C ASN A 797 19.85 -10.99 -15.44
N GLU A 798 20.87 -10.35 -16.03
CA GLU A 798 21.79 -10.97 -16.98
C GLU A 798 22.57 -12.12 -16.34
N ALA A 799 23.10 -11.92 -15.12
CA ALA A 799 23.77 -12.97 -14.34
C ALA A 799 22.82 -14.15 -14.01
N LEU A 800 21.58 -13.88 -13.59
CA LEU A 800 20.58 -14.93 -13.34
C LEU A 800 20.16 -15.69 -14.60
N GLU A 801 20.10 -15.00 -15.74
CA GLU A 801 19.83 -15.64 -17.01
C GLU A 801 20.99 -16.54 -17.43
N PHE A 802 22.22 -16.05 -17.30
CA PHE A 802 23.42 -16.84 -17.53
C PHE A 802 23.47 -18.08 -16.63
N ASP A 803 23.25 -17.93 -15.32
CA ASP A 803 23.29 -19.05 -14.37
C ASP A 803 22.24 -20.12 -14.72
N ARG A 804 21.04 -19.71 -15.17
CA ARG A 804 20.01 -20.64 -15.68
C ARG A 804 20.45 -21.35 -16.95
N SER A 805 21.02 -20.62 -17.91
CA SER A 805 21.54 -21.19 -19.15
C SER A 805 22.68 -22.17 -18.88
N TRP A 806 23.58 -21.85 -17.94
CA TRP A 806 24.69 -22.70 -17.51
C TRP A 806 24.22 -24.00 -16.83
N VAL A 807 23.25 -23.91 -15.91
CA VAL A 807 22.63 -25.11 -15.31
C VAL A 807 21.94 -25.96 -16.39
N GLY A 808 21.27 -25.32 -17.34
CA GLY A 808 20.68 -25.99 -18.50
C GLY A 808 21.72 -26.73 -19.35
N LEU A 809 22.88 -26.11 -19.60
CA LEU A 809 24.00 -26.72 -20.33
C LEU A 809 24.52 -27.97 -19.61
N ARG A 810 24.78 -27.88 -18.30
CA ARG A 810 25.23 -29.02 -17.47
C ARG A 810 24.20 -30.15 -17.44
N GLY A 811 22.92 -29.81 -17.34
CA GLY A 811 21.83 -30.78 -17.42
C GLY A 811 21.76 -31.47 -18.79
N GLY A 812 22.04 -30.72 -19.87
CA GLY A 812 22.15 -31.24 -21.23
C GLY A 812 23.26 -32.29 -21.38
N ILE A 813 24.45 -32.04 -20.81
CA ILE A 813 25.57 -33.00 -20.80
C ILE A 813 25.15 -34.31 -20.12
N ARG A 814 24.63 -34.23 -18.88
CA ARG A 814 24.22 -35.44 -18.14
C ARG A 814 23.14 -36.25 -18.88
N ARG A 815 22.20 -35.55 -19.55
CA ARG A 815 21.18 -36.20 -20.37
C ARG A 815 21.81 -36.92 -21.57
N LEU A 816 22.74 -36.26 -22.24
CA LEU A 816 23.47 -36.82 -23.39
C LEU A 816 24.29 -38.05 -22.98
N GLU A 817 25.04 -37.96 -21.88
CA GLU A 817 25.81 -39.07 -21.30
C GLU A 817 24.90 -40.24 -20.90
N SER A 818 23.77 -39.96 -20.23
CA SER A 818 22.82 -40.99 -19.83
C SER A 818 22.22 -41.73 -21.03
N GLN A 819 21.84 -41.00 -22.10
CA GLN A 819 21.31 -41.61 -23.33
C GLN A 819 22.38 -42.42 -24.07
N ALA A 820 23.62 -41.94 -24.08
CA ALA A 820 24.76 -42.67 -24.63
C ALA A 820 25.00 -43.99 -23.87
N GLN A 821 24.95 -43.98 -22.53
CA GLN A 821 25.13 -45.15 -21.68
C GLN A 821 24.00 -46.18 -21.80
N THR A 822 22.74 -45.75 -21.91
CA THR A 822 21.59 -46.66 -22.05
C THR A 822 21.43 -47.23 -23.45
N GLY A 823 22.18 -46.73 -24.41
CA GLY A 823 22.07 -47.15 -25.79
C GLY A 823 20.92 -46.48 -26.56
N GLU A 824 20.36 -45.40 -26.04
CA GLU A 824 19.28 -44.67 -26.69
C GLU A 824 19.81 -43.72 -27.78
N GLY A 825 18.93 -43.31 -28.71
CA GLY A 825 19.28 -42.33 -29.73
C GLY A 825 19.51 -40.95 -29.12
N TRP A 826 20.76 -40.50 -29.07
CA TRP A 826 21.18 -39.31 -28.33
C TRP A 826 21.27 -38.01 -29.16
N THR A 827 21.02 -38.07 -30.47
CA THR A 827 21.10 -36.95 -31.42
C THR A 827 20.34 -35.70 -30.96
N ALA A 828 19.10 -35.87 -30.49
CA ALA A 828 18.28 -34.75 -30.08
C ALA A 828 18.86 -34.03 -28.86
N ALA A 829 19.43 -34.79 -27.92
CA ALA A 829 20.13 -34.21 -26.77
C ALA A 829 21.43 -33.52 -27.18
N TRP A 830 22.16 -34.05 -28.17
CA TRP A 830 23.35 -33.41 -28.73
C TRP A 830 23.02 -32.07 -29.40
N LEU A 831 21.97 -32.01 -30.23
CA LEU A 831 21.54 -30.76 -30.88
C LEU A 831 21.08 -29.70 -29.88
N ASP A 832 20.31 -30.10 -28.86
CA ASP A 832 19.90 -29.21 -27.78
C ASP A 832 21.13 -28.67 -27.02
N LEU A 833 22.10 -29.53 -26.72
CA LEU A 833 23.34 -29.12 -26.05
C LEU A 833 24.18 -28.18 -26.92
N TRP A 834 24.31 -28.48 -28.23
CA TRP A 834 25.02 -27.64 -29.19
C TRP A 834 24.38 -26.25 -29.25
N SER A 835 23.06 -26.18 -29.44
CA SER A 835 22.32 -24.91 -29.48
C SER A 835 22.48 -24.10 -28.20
N ARG A 836 22.44 -24.74 -27.02
CA ARG A 836 22.65 -24.07 -25.73
C ARG A 836 24.06 -23.50 -25.59
N SER A 837 25.07 -24.25 -26.02
CA SER A 837 26.47 -23.78 -25.98
C SER A 837 26.65 -22.53 -26.85
N GLN A 838 26.08 -22.54 -28.07
CA GLN A 838 26.14 -21.40 -28.98
C GLN A 838 25.34 -20.19 -28.46
N ASP A 839 24.18 -20.40 -27.84
CA ASP A 839 23.41 -19.32 -27.22
C ASP A 839 24.19 -18.64 -26.10
N ILE A 840 24.87 -19.42 -25.25
CA ILE A 840 25.73 -18.87 -24.19
C ILE A 840 26.85 -18.02 -24.78
N LEU A 841 27.55 -18.52 -25.81
CA LEU A 841 28.66 -17.79 -26.44
C LEU A 841 28.17 -16.53 -27.16
N ALA A 842 27.07 -16.61 -27.90
CA ALA A 842 26.54 -15.46 -28.63
C ALA A 842 26.12 -14.31 -27.70
N ARG A 843 25.58 -14.65 -26.52
CA ARG A 843 24.98 -13.67 -25.61
C ARG A 843 25.93 -13.16 -24.54
N PHE A 844 26.81 -14.01 -24.02
CA PHE A 844 27.53 -13.71 -22.77
C PHE A 844 29.05 -13.61 -22.91
N THR A 845 29.62 -13.72 -24.12
CA THR A 845 31.09 -13.68 -24.31
C THR A 845 31.73 -12.42 -23.74
N PHE A 846 31.04 -11.27 -23.79
CA PHE A 846 31.58 -9.99 -23.31
C PHE A 846 30.89 -9.47 -22.04
N ALA A 847 29.87 -10.16 -21.53
CA ALA A 847 29.03 -9.68 -20.42
C ALA A 847 29.74 -9.72 -19.06
N PHE A 848 30.70 -10.63 -18.88
CA PHE A 848 31.27 -10.97 -17.57
C PHE A 848 32.79 -10.77 -17.51
N ALA A 849 33.30 -9.70 -18.12
CA ALA A 849 34.74 -9.42 -18.14
C ALA A 849 35.37 -9.31 -16.73
N ASP A 850 34.60 -8.82 -15.76
CA ASP A 850 35.05 -8.59 -14.38
C ASP A 850 34.68 -9.75 -13.41
N ASP A 851 34.02 -10.81 -13.89
CA ASP A 851 33.65 -11.99 -13.09
C ASP A 851 34.47 -13.22 -13.53
N PRO A 852 35.54 -13.58 -12.80
CA PRO A 852 36.45 -14.65 -13.21
C PRO A 852 35.77 -16.02 -13.23
N VAL A 853 34.73 -16.24 -12.41
CA VAL A 853 34.02 -17.53 -12.35
C VAL A 853 33.15 -17.69 -13.59
N ARG A 854 32.34 -16.67 -13.92
CA ARG A 854 31.50 -16.72 -15.11
C ARG A 854 32.34 -16.69 -16.39
N GLN A 855 33.46 -15.99 -16.41
CA GLN A 855 34.41 -16.03 -17.51
C GLN A 855 34.99 -17.44 -17.72
N ALA A 856 35.35 -18.15 -16.63
CA ALA A 856 35.79 -19.53 -16.72
C ALA A 856 34.67 -20.45 -17.26
N GLN A 857 33.42 -20.22 -16.86
CA GLN A 857 32.26 -20.97 -17.35
C GLN A 857 31.96 -20.69 -18.85
N VAL A 858 32.06 -19.44 -19.30
CA VAL A 858 31.97 -19.08 -20.74
C VAL A 858 33.10 -19.76 -21.52
N THR A 859 34.33 -19.72 -20.98
CA THR A 859 35.49 -20.41 -21.59
C THR A 859 35.25 -21.91 -21.70
N ALA A 860 34.63 -22.51 -20.69
CA ALA A 860 34.29 -23.92 -20.70
C ALA A 860 33.13 -24.26 -21.64
N ALA A 861 32.14 -23.38 -21.79
CA ALA A 861 31.11 -23.52 -22.84
C ALA A 861 31.75 -23.47 -24.23
N ALA A 862 32.76 -22.62 -24.44
CA ALA A 862 33.54 -22.59 -25.68
C ALA A 862 34.32 -23.89 -25.88
N GLY A 863 34.95 -24.42 -24.82
CA GLY A 863 35.63 -25.72 -24.85
C GLY A 863 34.68 -26.88 -25.17
N LEU A 864 33.47 -26.88 -24.62
CA LEU A 864 32.43 -27.84 -24.95
C LEU A 864 32.01 -27.74 -26.41
N ALA A 865 31.72 -26.53 -26.90
CA ALA A 865 31.37 -26.32 -28.30
C ALA A 865 32.50 -26.80 -29.22
N GLN A 866 33.76 -26.55 -28.87
CA GLN A 866 34.91 -27.05 -29.62
C GLN A 866 35.02 -28.58 -29.58
N ALA A 867 34.76 -29.22 -28.43
CA ALA A 867 34.76 -30.68 -28.29
C ALA A 867 33.64 -31.32 -29.12
N MET A 868 32.44 -30.74 -29.07
CA MET A 868 31.31 -31.19 -29.87
C MET A 868 31.54 -31.03 -31.36
N ALA A 869 32.36 -30.07 -31.79
CA ALA A 869 32.74 -29.87 -33.18
C ALA A 869 33.74 -30.92 -33.72
N ARG A 870 34.31 -31.78 -32.86
CA ARG A 870 35.30 -32.78 -33.29
C ARG A 870 34.66 -33.91 -34.10
N PRO A 871 35.37 -34.48 -35.10
CA PRO A 871 34.90 -35.67 -35.81
C PRO A 871 34.69 -36.85 -34.86
N LEU A 872 33.52 -37.49 -34.97
CA LEU A 872 33.16 -38.66 -34.18
C LEU A 872 33.53 -39.95 -34.94
N PRO A 873 34.13 -40.95 -34.29
CA PRO A 873 34.42 -42.23 -34.94
C PRO A 873 33.15 -43.06 -35.09
N PHE A 874 32.94 -43.60 -36.29
CA PHE A 874 31.84 -44.49 -36.64
C PHE A 874 32.37 -45.83 -37.16
N ARG A 875 31.70 -46.92 -36.77
CA ARG A 875 31.92 -48.26 -37.34
C ARG A 875 30.59 -48.90 -37.75
N LEU A 876 30.46 -49.23 -39.03
CA LEU A 876 29.30 -49.93 -39.59
C LEU A 876 29.64 -51.41 -39.75
N GLN A 877 28.88 -52.27 -39.07
CA GLN A 877 29.12 -53.72 -38.98
C GLN A 877 28.34 -54.53 -40.02
N ALA A 878 27.21 -54.01 -40.48
CA ALA A 878 26.43 -54.62 -41.54
C ALA A 878 25.49 -53.58 -42.16
N PHE A 879 24.91 -53.94 -43.30
CA PHE A 879 23.72 -53.27 -43.80
C PHE A 879 22.61 -54.28 -44.09
N ARG A 880 21.38 -53.79 -44.05
CA ARG A 880 20.18 -54.48 -44.44
C ARG A 880 19.45 -53.67 -45.49
N LEU A 881 19.14 -54.34 -46.59
CA LEU A 881 18.40 -53.79 -47.71
C LEU A 881 17.08 -54.55 -47.85
N GLU A 882 15.95 -53.84 -47.93
CA GLU A 882 14.62 -54.41 -48.13
C GLU A 882 13.90 -53.68 -49.26
N GLY A 883 12.99 -54.34 -49.98
CA GLY A 883 12.09 -53.67 -50.94
C GLY A 883 12.78 -53.19 -52.21
N VAL A 884 13.87 -53.86 -52.59
CA VAL A 884 14.70 -53.49 -53.74
C VAL A 884 13.91 -53.61 -55.05
N ALA A 885 13.96 -52.56 -55.87
CA ALA A 885 13.36 -52.54 -57.20
C ALA A 885 13.78 -53.77 -58.04
N ALA A 886 12.83 -54.29 -58.84
CA ALA A 886 13.03 -55.50 -59.64
C ALA A 886 14.26 -55.43 -60.57
N GLU A 887 14.60 -54.24 -61.06
CA GLU A 887 15.73 -53.98 -61.96
C GLU A 887 17.11 -54.23 -61.31
N ALA A 888 17.19 -54.23 -59.98
CA ALA A 888 18.43 -54.52 -59.24
C ALA A 888 18.49 -55.97 -58.73
N GLN A 889 17.43 -56.77 -58.91
CA GLN A 889 17.42 -58.17 -58.49
C GLN A 889 18.19 -59.04 -59.49
N GLY A 890 19.02 -59.97 -58.98
CA GLY A 890 19.87 -60.84 -59.79
C GLY A 890 21.11 -60.17 -60.41
N VAL A 891 21.26 -58.86 -60.25
CA VAL A 891 22.43 -58.09 -60.70
C VAL A 891 23.52 -58.13 -59.62
N PRO A 892 24.82 -58.24 -59.98
CA PRO A 892 25.93 -58.00 -59.05
C PRO A 892 25.98 -56.52 -58.67
N LEU A 893 25.84 -56.21 -57.38
CA LEU A 893 25.73 -54.87 -56.83
C LEU A 893 26.85 -54.57 -55.82
N VAL A 894 27.13 -53.28 -55.63
CA VAL A 894 28.02 -52.72 -54.61
C VAL A 894 27.31 -51.57 -53.92
N LEU A 895 27.45 -51.48 -52.60
CA LEU A 895 26.99 -50.35 -51.81
C LEU A 895 28.17 -49.39 -51.60
N GLU A 896 27.97 -48.13 -51.97
CA GLU A 896 28.95 -47.05 -51.87
C GLU A 896 28.46 -46.00 -50.86
N LEU A 897 29.23 -45.68 -49.82
CA LEU A 897 28.96 -44.60 -48.87
C LEU A 897 30.00 -43.48 -49.05
N SER A 898 29.55 -42.33 -49.52
CA SER A 898 30.34 -41.11 -49.68
C SER A 898 30.09 -40.14 -48.53
N ILE A 899 31.18 -39.57 -47.98
CA ILE A 899 31.16 -38.58 -46.91
C ILE A 899 31.49 -37.22 -47.53
N HIS A 900 30.57 -36.26 -47.47
CA HIS A 900 30.72 -34.95 -48.11
C HIS A 900 31.01 -33.83 -47.09
N PRO A 901 31.74 -32.77 -47.49
CA PRO A 901 32.29 -32.52 -48.82
C PRO A 901 33.62 -33.25 -49.12
N ASP A 902 34.47 -33.47 -48.10
CA ASP A 902 35.87 -33.87 -48.28
C ASP A 902 36.24 -35.24 -47.67
N GLY A 903 35.23 -36.07 -47.37
CA GLY A 903 35.46 -37.36 -46.71
C GLY A 903 35.68 -38.52 -47.69
N PRO A 904 36.12 -39.68 -47.17
CA PRO A 904 36.35 -40.87 -47.99
C PRO A 904 35.05 -41.48 -48.52
N THR A 905 35.15 -42.15 -49.66
CA THR A 905 34.10 -43.03 -50.19
C THR A 905 34.42 -44.48 -49.84
N LEU A 906 33.48 -45.19 -49.22
CA LEU A 906 33.62 -46.56 -48.77
C LEU A 906 32.74 -47.48 -49.61
N THR A 907 33.27 -48.62 -50.05
CA THR A 907 32.55 -49.56 -50.94
C THR A 907 32.46 -50.95 -50.31
N SER A 908 31.35 -51.65 -50.54
CA SER A 908 31.13 -52.99 -50.01
C SER A 908 31.78 -54.04 -50.91
N GLY A 909 31.84 -55.29 -50.43
CA GLY A 909 32.00 -56.42 -51.35
C GLY A 909 30.84 -56.51 -52.34
N VAL A 910 31.05 -57.18 -53.47
CA VAL A 910 29.99 -57.45 -54.45
C VAL A 910 28.98 -58.43 -53.87
N PHE A 911 27.69 -58.12 -53.99
CA PHE A 911 26.60 -58.99 -53.55
C PHE A 911 25.46 -59.00 -54.57
N THR A 912 24.54 -59.95 -54.46
CA THR A 912 23.36 -60.05 -55.34
C THR A 912 22.09 -60.09 -54.51
N VAL A 913 21.06 -59.37 -54.95
CA VAL A 913 19.72 -59.46 -54.36
C VAL A 913 18.99 -60.63 -55.02
N PRO A 914 18.44 -61.60 -54.26
CA PRO A 914 17.74 -62.74 -54.85
C PRO A 914 16.49 -62.28 -55.63
N VAL A 915 16.26 -62.88 -56.80
CA VAL A 915 15.08 -62.62 -57.62
C VAL A 915 13.87 -63.27 -56.95
N THR A 916 12.89 -62.47 -56.53
CA THR A 916 11.67 -62.97 -55.90
C THR A 916 10.58 -63.20 -56.95
N ALA A 917 10.11 -64.45 -57.08
CA ALA A 917 9.06 -64.82 -58.04
C ALA A 917 7.67 -64.28 -57.68
N ASP A 918 7.47 -63.91 -56.42
CA ASP A 918 6.24 -63.31 -55.91
C ASP A 918 6.44 -61.80 -55.72
N PRO A 919 5.73 -60.92 -56.47
CA PRO A 919 5.83 -59.47 -56.31
C PRO A 919 5.36 -58.96 -54.93
N ALA A 920 4.69 -59.80 -54.12
CA ALA A 920 4.35 -59.48 -52.73
C ALA A 920 5.47 -59.81 -51.73
N GLN A 921 6.51 -60.57 -52.12
CA GLN A 921 7.65 -60.86 -51.26
C GLN A 921 8.75 -59.79 -51.42
N VAL A 922 9.02 -59.11 -50.31
CA VAL A 922 10.07 -58.11 -50.21
C VAL A 922 11.43 -58.82 -50.16
N ALA A 923 12.24 -58.69 -51.22
CA ALA A 923 13.61 -59.19 -51.21
C ALA A 923 14.40 -58.51 -50.08
N ARG A 924 15.02 -59.32 -49.20
CA ARG A 924 15.81 -58.85 -48.06
C ARG A 924 17.23 -59.38 -48.15
N VAL A 925 18.19 -58.48 -48.11
CA VAL A 925 19.62 -58.81 -48.08
C VAL A 925 20.24 -58.23 -46.83
N SER A 926 21.08 -59.02 -46.16
CA SER A 926 21.92 -58.58 -45.05
C SER A 926 23.36 -58.96 -45.39
N GLN A 927 24.27 -57.99 -45.37
CA GLN A 927 25.69 -58.21 -45.65
C GLN A 927 26.54 -57.58 -44.55
N PRO A 928 27.58 -58.26 -44.07
CA PRO A 928 28.52 -57.67 -43.12
C PRO A 928 29.33 -56.54 -43.79
N LEU A 929 29.68 -55.55 -42.98
CA LEU A 929 30.57 -54.43 -43.30
C LEU A 929 31.65 -54.36 -42.22
N ASP A 930 32.81 -53.81 -42.57
CA ASP A 930 33.82 -53.39 -41.60
C ASP A 930 34.32 -51.99 -41.94
N TRP A 931 33.37 -51.07 -42.08
CA TRP A 931 33.66 -49.70 -42.43
C TRP A 931 33.89 -48.89 -41.17
N ALA A 932 35.12 -48.39 -41.00
CA ALA A 932 35.49 -47.45 -39.95
C ALA A 932 35.84 -46.09 -40.56
N PHE A 933 35.21 -45.02 -40.08
CA PHE A 933 35.46 -43.65 -40.53
C PHE A 933 35.20 -42.64 -39.41
N SER A 934 35.54 -41.37 -39.63
CA SER A 934 35.20 -40.28 -38.72
C SER A 934 34.29 -39.29 -39.42
N LEU A 935 33.24 -38.85 -38.74
CA LEU A 935 32.25 -37.92 -39.26
C LEU A 935 32.31 -36.61 -38.48
N ALA A 936 32.68 -35.52 -39.14
CA ALA A 936 32.56 -34.19 -38.56
C ALA A 936 31.08 -33.77 -38.47
N PRO A 937 30.68 -32.95 -37.48
CA PRO A 937 29.27 -32.66 -37.26
C PRO A 937 28.56 -31.90 -38.39
N ASP A 938 29.31 -31.28 -39.29
CA ASP A 938 28.86 -30.54 -40.47
C ASP A 938 28.92 -31.37 -41.78
N GLN A 939 29.38 -32.61 -41.73
CA GLN A 939 29.49 -33.48 -42.90
C GLN A 939 28.20 -34.26 -43.16
N ASP A 940 27.81 -34.32 -44.43
CA ASP A 940 26.67 -35.10 -44.90
C ASP A 940 27.12 -36.49 -45.38
N LEU A 941 26.20 -37.45 -45.37
CA LEU A 941 26.44 -38.80 -45.88
C LEU A 941 25.54 -39.10 -47.06
N THR A 942 26.09 -39.67 -48.12
CA THR A 942 25.33 -40.15 -49.28
C THR A 942 25.66 -41.60 -49.55
N CYS A 943 24.67 -42.48 -49.53
CA CYS A 943 24.83 -43.88 -49.87
C CYS A 943 24.18 -44.17 -51.22
N ARG A 944 24.92 -44.85 -52.10
CA ARG A 944 24.49 -45.26 -53.44
C ARG A 944 24.58 -46.76 -53.59
N LEU A 945 23.61 -47.34 -54.27
CA LEU A 945 23.68 -48.72 -54.74
C LEU A 945 23.99 -48.73 -56.23
N ILE A 946 25.11 -49.36 -56.61
CA ILE A 946 25.65 -49.31 -57.97
C ILE A 946 25.89 -50.74 -58.47
N GLY A 947 25.70 -51.01 -59.77
CA GLY A 947 26.12 -52.28 -60.37
C GLY A 947 27.65 -52.49 -60.29
N ALA A 948 28.13 -53.70 -60.03
CA ALA A 948 29.55 -54.02 -59.80
C ALA A 948 30.50 -53.72 -60.98
N GLY A 949 29.96 -53.43 -62.17
CA GLY A 949 30.70 -52.96 -63.35
C GLY A 949 30.52 -51.46 -63.67
N GLY A 950 29.98 -50.66 -62.73
CA GLY A 950 29.60 -49.27 -62.96
C GLY A 950 28.34 -49.10 -63.82
N GLN A 951 27.60 -50.20 -64.06
CA GLN A 951 26.38 -50.19 -64.85
C GLN A 951 25.20 -49.71 -63.99
N GLY A 952 24.92 -48.41 -64.04
CA GLY A 952 23.71 -47.81 -63.48
C GLY A 952 23.71 -47.64 -61.95
N GLU A 953 23.28 -46.47 -61.51
CA GLU A 953 22.91 -46.21 -60.11
C GLU A 953 21.47 -46.67 -59.89
N HIS A 954 21.27 -47.58 -58.94
CA HIS A 954 19.97 -48.18 -58.67
C HIS A 954 19.20 -47.44 -57.57
N PHE A 955 19.87 -46.81 -56.60
CA PHE A 955 19.27 -45.83 -55.68
C PHE A 955 20.31 -44.96 -54.95
N GLU A 956 19.89 -43.77 -54.50
CA GLU A 956 20.64 -42.82 -53.66
C GLU A 956 19.84 -42.52 -52.37
N ILE A 957 20.49 -42.57 -51.21
CA ILE A 957 19.95 -42.11 -49.93
C ILE A 957 20.92 -41.10 -49.32
N ARG A 958 20.38 -39.98 -48.85
CA ARG A 958 21.15 -38.93 -48.18
C ARG A 958 20.77 -38.84 -46.70
N TRP A 959 21.78 -38.68 -45.86
CA TRP A 959 21.63 -38.27 -44.47
C TRP A 959 22.25 -36.90 -44.31
N ASP A 960 21.46 -35.98 -43.77
CA ASP A 960 21.94 -34.65 -43.38
C ASP A 960 23.05 -34.77 -42.32
N SER A 961 23.83 -33.72 -42.15
CA SER A 961 24.84 -33.61 -41.10
C SER A 961 24.23 -33.65 -39.69
N LEU A 962 25.06 -33.91 -38.68
CA LEU A 962 24.64 -33.90 -37.28
C LEU A 962 24.04 -32.54 -36.87
N ILE A 963 24.62 -31.44 -37.34
CA ILE A 963 24.13 -30.07 -37.06
C ILE A 963 22.79 -29.79 -37.75
N ASP A 964 22.53 -30.38 -38.92
CA ASP A 964 21.25 -30.28 -39.63
C ASP A 964 20.18 -31.27 -39.15
N GLY A 965 20.54 -32.13 -38.19
CA GLY A 965 19.62 -33.05 -37.52
C GLY A 965 19.68 -34.49 -38.02
N GLY A 966 20.64 -34.82 -38.87
CA GLY A 966 20.98 -36.19 -39.23
C GLY A 966 21.82 -36.84 -38.14
N GLY A 967 21.15 -37.53 -37.23
CA GLY A 967 21.79 -38.11 -36.06
C GLY A 967 22.83 -39.20 -36.32
N GLY A 968 23.71 -39.45 -35.35
CA GLY A 968 24.57 -40.65 -35.37
C GLY A 968 23.76 -41.95 -35.38
N GLY A 969 22.58 -41.95 -34.76
CA GLY A 969 21.60 -43.04 -34.86
C GLY A 969 20.77 -43.05 -36.16
N SER A 970 20.84 -42.01 -36.99
CA SER A 970 20.06 -41.92 -38.23
C SER A 970 20.54 -42.89 -39.31
N LEU A 971 21.79 -43.34 -39.23
CA LEU A 971 22.33 -44.45 -40.03
C LEU A 971 21.73 -45.81 -39.63
N ALA A 972 21.35 -45.98 -38.36
CA ALA A 972 20.66 -47.17 -37.87
C ALA A 972 19.14 -47.12 -38.02
N LEU A 973 18.58 -45.96 -38.41
CA LEU A 973 17.18 -45.85 -38.78
C LEU A 973 17.00 -46.31 -40.23
N THR A 974 15.94 -47.08 -40.47
CA THR A 974 15.54 -47.47 -41.83
C THR A 974 15.22 -46.21 -42.62
N ARG A 975 15.89 -46.02 -43.76
CA ARG A 975 15.60 -44.95 -44.72
C ARG A 975 14.97 -45.55 -45.95
N GLU A 976 13.86 -44.95 -46.38
CA GLU A 976 13.12 -45.35 -47.57
C GLU A 976 13.52 -44.48 -48.76
N SER A 977 13.65 -45.11 -49.92
CA SER A 977 13.75 -44.48 -51.23
C SER A 977 12.70 -45.09 -52.16
N ALA A 978 12.49 -44.50 -53.34
CA ALA A 978 11.57 -45.05 -54.34
C ALA A 978 11.96 -46.47 -54.81
N ALA A 979 13.20 -46.90 -54.58
CA ALA A 979 13.77 -48.15 -55.07
C ALA A 979 14.08 -49.17 -53.95
N GLY A 980 13.74 -48.86 -52.69
CA GLY A 980 13.92 -49.77 -51.55
C GLY A 980 14.26 -49.05 -50.25
N THR A 981 14.42 -49.80 -49.17
CA THR A 981 14.80 -49.34 -47.85
C THR A 981 16.19 -49.85 -47.45
N LEU A 982 16.98 -48.98 -46.82
CA LEU A 982 18.32 -49.27 -46.34
C LEU A 982 18.43 -48.97 -44.85
N ARG A 983 19.12 -49.85 -44.13
CA ARG A 983 19.48 -49.66 -42.73
C ARG A 983 20.89 -50.18 -42.49
N PHE A 984 21.69 -49.45 -41.72
CA PHE A 984 22.96 -49.96 -41.23
C PHE A 984 22.85 -50.52 -39.81
N ASP A 985 23.66 -51.52 -39.51
CA ASP A 985 23.92 -51.96 -38.15
C ASP A 985 25.21 -51.29 -37.69
N LEU A 986 25.08 -50.42 -36.69
CA LEU A 986 26.19 -49.68 -36.09
C LEU A 986 26.81 -50.51 -34.95
N ASP A 987 28.13 -50.40 -34.77
CA ASP A 987 28.84 -51.05 -33.67
C ASP A 987 28.36 -50.53 -32.31
N PRO A 988 27.82 -51.36 -31.39
CA PRO A 988 27.36 -50.91 -30.08
C PRO A 988 28.32 -49.97 -29.33
N GLU A 989 29.64 -50.11 -29.55
CA GLU A 989 30.67 -49.26 -28.95
C GLU A 989 30.67 -47.80 -29.45
N TYR A 990 30.06 -47.49 -30.62
CA TYR A 990 29.95 -46.10 -31.11
C TYR A 990 29.26 -45.18 -30.09
N ARG A 991 28.35 -45.76 -29.29
CA ARG A 991 27.60 -45.02 -28.28
C ARG A 991 28.48 -44.57 -27.12
N HIS A 992 29.62 -45.23 -26.91
CA HIS A 992 30.59 -44.89 -25.88
C HIS A 992 31.71 -43.96 -26.38
N ALA A 993 31.71 -43.58 -27.66
CA ALA A 993 32.75 -42.73 -28.26
C ALA A 993 32.54 -41.21 -28.07
N LEU A 994 31.44 -40.80 -27.41
CA LEU A 994 31.19 -39.41 -27.04
C LEU A 994 32.07 -39.01 -25.84
N ASP A 995 33.30 -38.58 -26.11
CA ASP A 995 34.18 -37.98 -25.09
C ASP A 995 33.86 -36.47 -24.98
N LEU A 996 33.12 -36.10 -23.92
CA LEU A 996 32.73 -34.72 -23.65
C LEU A 996 33.45 -34.20 -22.41
N PRO A 997 33.89 -32.93 -22.39
CA PRO A 997 34.55 -32.34 -21.24
C PRO A 997 33.62 -32.31 -20.02
N ASP A 998 34.11 -32.77 -18.87
CA ASP A 998 33.39 -32.67 -17.61
C ASP A 998 33.32 -31.22 -17.13
N LEU A 999 32.16 -30.59 -17.30
CA LEU A 999 31.90 -29.22 -16.83
C LEU A 999 31.66 -29.15 -15.31
N GLY A 1000 31.68 -30.28 -14.60
CA GLY A 1000 31.55 -30.37 -13.15
C GLY A 1000 32.76 -29.85 -12.37
N LEU A 1001 33.94 -29.77 -13.02
CA LEU A 1001 35.21 -29.38 -12.41
C LEU A 1001 35.46 -27.86 -12.37
N ILE A 1002 34.59 -27.05 -12.97
CA ILE A 1002 34.71 -25.58 -12.98
C ILE A 1002 33.86 -25.01 -11.84
N PHE A 1003 34.29 -25.25 -10.61
CA PHE A 1003 33.75 -24.65 -9.39
C PHE A 1003 34.86 -24.45 -8.36
#